data_AF-M7MTL5-F1
#
_entry.id   AF-M7MTL5-F1
#
_cell.length_a   1.000
_cell.length_b   1.000
_cell.length_c   1.000
_cell.angle_alpha   90.00
_cell.angle_beta   90.00
_cell.angle_gamma   90.00
#
_symmetry.space_group_name_H-M   'P 1'
#
loop_
_entity.id
_entity.type
_entity.pdbx_description
1 polymer ?
#
loop_
_entity_poly.entity_id
_entity_poly.type
_entity_poly.pdbx_seq_one_letter_code
_entity_poly.pdbx_strand_id
1 'polypeptide(L)'
;MHDSSRALLKRSGIAAAATALVIGSSFAAPAIATTTASPAPAGTETSAAPTTGASKDDSKADLPAGLEDAVKRDLGISIEEFYKNGELSSVVESLSTELKQAKLDADFVIADSKIKVEVAAPALKAVTKKLDALTKDTKVELEIVAAEAATSTEKVKAEDSSAAPAKDASGEAKASASPKSKDLQKAKTPNTEAEVVDTTKTKANPTNVDALLDAYVESVDPEAVSQLQAVMKDSSGSFIIRTGGVAKTESKTRKSSPSAGATDLRFGGKMSPTEFVDQFTKVSLEVAEGPAKKADANDVLGGMGYGAQTSPTNYAVCSIGFSGFNAAGDDAAISAGHCSQDGDLTDVKILEHSVPGKFTGPGQDLGTFGFSQFGGPNNSSVTGLDTAKTEDDLGNVGTDISVIDKINKDLDLKALVSDWKAADIRDSSVKVTGVAPAVEGTKICKSGRTTGWTCGTVDEVGIFLVGGYNGADDGRAVRGFGMPNPGYSKANEGDSGGSVISGGTAVGVTSAIAPDDGGRAYFTDIKDGLKHTDGYSIAVFLNAPAVVTPAEGSDIAVGQTLNGTVSGAPSGSTVKIKSAGQKNISAKVANGKFSFKAPADFGKYDFTLQTVNGFNESTITKGSFNIVIGAPAITTPKTGATLNAPVSTISGTGVAGAVVTLTGDASGTATVAADGKWSVKLDTALSYGEYSVSATQAKDGQTSKAAKSSFKIQLAAPAITTPANGKTFTGVQSEIAGTGVAGATVKLSGAVTETVKVGADGKWSVILDEALSYGSHSITAVQTSGETTSTSVKTAFKVIPAAPSIDSPEDGQEFAFDKAPKTISGFGINGATVKVTIGDTELTATVADGAWTVMAPKDLETGDHKVTAVQVIDEVSSAPVSIDFTIAAEPKPEPTEKPTASPKPSQAPSDSPEPSKAPVEPQGNNNNDDDDDAPLANTGPNAALPFIATGGVLLVAGGAFLLFRRKNIKGHHGA
;
A
#
# COMPACT_ATOMS: atom_id res chain seq x y z
N MET A 1 24.08 6.50 57.33
CA MET A 1 25.46 6.65 57.86
C MET A 1 26.31 7.25 56.75
N HIS A 2 27.18 8.22 57.07
CA HIS A 2 28.19 8.94 56.25
C HIS A 2 27.87 9.26 54.75
N ASP A 3 27.78 10.50 54.24
CA ASP A 3 28.58 11.75 54.44
C ASP A 3 29.97 11.67 53.73
N SER A 4 30.46 12.64 52.93
CA SER A 4 30.06 14.06 52.70
C SER A 4 30.51 14.68 51.35
N SER A 5 30.18 15.97 51.13
CA SER A 5 30.66 16.97 50.12
C SER A 5 29.78 17.17 48.87
N ARG A 6 29.24 18.36 48.50
CA ARG A 6 29.69 19.78 48.37
C ARG A 6 30.48 20.10 47.08
N ALA A 7 30.28 21.20 46.34
CA ALA A 7 29.22 22.24 46.26
C ALA A 7 29.42 23.23 45.06
N LEU A 8 28.49 24.21 44.86
CA LEU A 8 28.63 25.52 44.15
C LEU A 8 28.67 25.57 42.58
N LEU A 9 28.27 26.64 41.84
CA LEU A 9 27.24 27.71 42.04
C LEU A 9 26.96 28.61 40.77
N LYS A 10 25.69 28.93 40.48
CA LYS A 10 25.10 30.15 39.80
C LYS A 10 25.47 30.58 38.34
N ARG A 11 24.62 31.51 37.81
CA ARG A 11 24.58 32.14 36.46
C ARG A 11 25.21 33.56 36.41
N SER A 12 25.51 34.08 35.20
CA SER A 12 25.08 35.41 34.61
C SER A 12 26.21 36.20 33.89
N GLY A 13 25.93 36.93 32.78
CA GLY A 13 26.84 38.01 32.32
C GLY A 13 26.98 38.40 30.81
N ILE A 14 25.93 38.94 30.19
CA ILE A 14 25.85 40.10 29.24
C ILE A 14 27.07 40.55 28.34
N ALA A 15 26.74 40.81 27.05
CA ALA A 15 27.30 41.78 26.06
C ALA A 15 28.58 41.52 25.21
N ALA A 16 28.44 41.82 23.91
CA ALA A 16 29.47 42.28 22.95
C ALA A 16 28.78 43.07 21.80
N ALA A 17 29.53 43.90 21.05
CA ALA A 17 28.99 44.82 20.02
C ALA A 17 29.50 44.50 18.59
N ALA A 18 29.03 45.25 17.58
CA ALA A 18 29.15 44.92 16.16
C ALA A 18 30.23 45.71 15.37
N THR A 19 30.65 45.15 14.23
CA THR A 19 31.31 45.83 13.09
C THR A 19 30.90 45.09 11.81
N ALA A 20 30.87 45.74 10.64
CA ALA A 20 30.21 45.22 9.43
C ALA A 20 31.04 45.36 8.13
N LEU A 21 30.70 44.57 7.11
CA LEU A 21 30.95 44.86 5.69
C LEU A 21 29.85 44.22 4.80
N VAL A 22 29.82 44.54 3.50
CA VAL A 22 28.60 44.53 2.65
C VAL A 22 28.74 43.62 1.40
N ILE A 23 27.60 43.37 0.73
CA ILE A 23 27.34 42.67 -0.57
C ILE A 23 26.86 41.21 -0.40
N GLY A 24 25.77 40.75 -1.05
CA GLY A 24 24.74 41.53 -1.77
C GLY A 24 23.83 40.74 -2.74
N SER A 25 22.63 41.30 -3.00
CA SER A 25 21.65 40.98 -4.07
C SER A 25 20.81 39.68 -4.00
N SER A 26 19.63 39.76 -4.64
CA SER A 26 18.79 38.66 -5.16
C SER A 26 18.03 37.74 -4.19
N PHE A 27 16.80 38.14 -3.83
CA PHE A 27 15.76 37.22 -3.35
C PHE A 27 14.99 36.59 -4.53
N ALA A 28 14.84 35.27 -4.53
CA ALA A 28 13.84 34.55 -5.31
C ALA A 28 12.88 33.83 -4.34
N ALA A 29 11.57 33.97 -4.55
CA ALA A 29 10.56 33.32 -3.71
C ALA A 29 10.37 31.84 -4.12
N PRO A 30 10.09 30.92 -3.17
CA PRO A 30 9.91 29.51 -3.47
C PRO A 30 8.60 29.26 -4.23
N ALA A 31 8.68 28.60 -5.39
CA ALA A 31 7.52 28.16 -6.14
C ALA A 31 6.91 26.90 -5.49
N ILE A 32 5.67 26.99 -5.02
CA ILE A 32 4.90 25.85 -4.49
C ILE A 32 4.35 25.06 -5.67
N ALA A 33 4.98 23.93 -6.01
CA ALA A 33 4.54 23.05 -7.08
C ALA A 33 3.45 22.07 -6.59
N THR A 34 2.18 22.42 -6.79
CA THR A 34 1.06 21.50 -6.57
C THR A 34 1.00 20.45 -7.68
N THR A 35 1.39 19.20 -7.38
CA THR A 35 1.32 18.09 -8.35
C THR A 35 -0.11 17.59 -8.51
N THR A 36 -0.83 18.13 -9.50
CA THR A 36 -2.08 17.52 -9.99
C THR A 36 -1.77 16.20 -10.67
N ALA A 37 -2.27 15.09 -10.12
CA ALA A 37 -2.16 13.79 -10.76
C ALA A 37 -3.01 13.77 -12.05
N SER A 38 -2.38 13.42 -13.17
CA SER A 38 -3.04 13.16 -14.46
C SER A 38 -2.88 11.68 -14.78
N PRO A 39 -3.87 10.99 -15.41
CA PRO A 39 -3.93 9.54 -15.41
C PRO A 39 -2.80 8.89 -16.21
N ALA A 40 -2.33 7.73 -15.73
CA ALA A 40 -1.34 6.92 -16.42
C ALA A 40 -1.93 6.33 -17.72
N PRO A 41 -1.16 6.27 -18.82
CA PRO A 41 -1.63 5.67 -20.08
C PRO A 41 -1.77 4.15 -19.94
N ALA A 42 -2.82 3.59 -20.55
CA ALA A 42 -3.06 2.15 -20.56
C ALA A 42 -2.08 1.44 -21.52
N GLY A 43 -1.05 0.80 -20.95
CA GLY A 43 -0.16 -0.11 -21.68
C GLY A 43 -0.75 -1.52 -21.75
N THR A 44 -1.09 -1.99 -22.95
CA THR A 44 -1.56 -3.37 -23.18
C THR A 44 -0.39 -4.32 -23.38
N GLU A 45 0.00 -5.06 -22.34
CA GLU A 45 0.86 -6.24 -22.48
C GLU A 45 0.08 -7.52 -22.16
N THR A 46 -0.22 -8.29 -23.21
CA THR A 46 -0.87 -9.59 -23.09
C THR A 46 0.16 -10.66 -22.76
N SER A 47 0.40 -10.89 -21.48
CA SER A 47 1.12 -12.07 -20.99
C SER A 47 0.22 -12.82 -20.00
N ALA A 48 -0.17 -14.05 -20.37
CA ALA A 48 -1.05 -14.88 -19.55
C ALA A 48 -0.26 -15.44 -18.36
N ALA A 49 -0.45 -14.85 -17.18
CA ALA A 49 0.03 -15.44 -15.94
C ALA A 49 -0.58 -16.84 -15.76
N PRO A 50 0.21 -17.87 -15.40
CA PRO A 50 -0.33 -19.19 -15.13
C PRO A 50 -1.24 -19.11 -13.91
N THR A 51 -2.52 -19.43 -14.09
CA THR A 51 -3.52 -19.45 -13.02
C THR A 51 -3.29 -20.63 -12.09
N THR A 52 -2.30 -20.52 -11.22
CA THR A 52 -2.26 -21.26 -9.97
C THR A 52 -3.48 -20.86 -9.18
N GLY A 53 -4.47 -21.76 -9.12
CA GLY A 53 -5.72 -21.50 -8.42
C GLY A 53 -5.43 -21.29 -6.94
N ALA A 54 -5.59 -20.05 -6.46
CA ALA A 54 -5.56 -19.77 -5.04
C ALA A 54 -6.68 -20.59 -4.38
N SER A 55 -6.31 -21.59 -3.57
CA SER A 55 -7.26 -22.37 -2.79
C SER A 55 -8.09 -21.40 -1.95
N LYS A 56 -9.41 -21.53 -2.01
CA LYS A 56 -10.34 -20.60 -1.37
C LYS A 56 -10.85 -21.12 -0.02
N ASP A 57 -10.10 -22.06 0.55
CA ASP A 57 -10.58 -23.01 1.58
C ASP A 57 -9.57 -23.21 2.73
N ASP A 58 -8.58 -22.33 2.88
CA ASP A 58 -7.61 -22.31 4.00
C ASP A 58 -8.28 -22.02 5.38
N SER A 59 -9.61 -21.89 5.40
CA SER A 59 -10.47 -21.92 6.59
C SER A 59 -10.63 -23.33 7.18
N LYS A 60 -10.28 -24.40 6.46
CA LYS A 60 -10.14 -25.73 7.06
C LYS A 60 -8.80 -25.87 7.76
N ALA A 61 -8.78 -25.49 9.03
CA ALA A 61 -7.94 -26.18 9.98
C ALA A 61 -8.32 -27.68 9.99
N ASP A 62 -7.36 -28.59 10.13
CA ASP A 62 -7.65 -29.99 10.43
C ASP A 62 -8.42 -30.04 11.75
N LEU A 63 -9.72 -30.37 11.67
CA LEU A 63 -10.61 -30.34 12.83
C LEU A 63 -10.35 -31.58 13.72
N PRO A 64 -10.17 -31.41 15.04
CA PRO A 64 -10.01 -32.53 15.96
C PRO A 64 -11.32 -33.32 16.00
N ALA A 65 -11.28 -34.52 15.41
CA ALA A 65 -12.44 -35.38 15.23
C ALA A 65 -12.86 -35.99 16.57
N GLY A 66 -13.56 -35.20 17.40
CA GLY A 66 -14.02 -35.59 18.74
C GLY A 66 -14.99 -34.58 19.34
N LEU A 67 -14.58 -33.30 19.34
CA LEU A 67 -15.47 -32.17 19.58
C LEU A 67 -16.67 -32.21 18.63
N GLU A 68 -16.43 -32.49 17.34
CA GLU A 68 -17.48 -32.65 16.32
C GLU A 68 -18.52 -33.71 16.70
N ASP A 69 -18.10 -34.89 17.18
CA ASP A 69 -19.03 -35.95 17.59
C ASP A 69 -19.83 -35.56 18.84
N ALA A 70 -19.21 -34.88 19.81
CA ALA A 70 -19.90 -34.42 21.02
C ALA A 70 -20.93 -33.32 20.71
N VAL A 71 -20.54 -32.31 19.93
CA VAL A 71 -21.42 -31.25 19.41
C VAL A 71 -22.61 -31.86 18.65
N LYS A 72 -22.34 -32.78 17.73
CA LYS A 72 -23.37 -33.44 16.91
C LYS A 72 -24.30 -34.35 17.71
N ARG A 73 -23.77 -35.06 18.71
CA ARG A 73 -24.54 -35.93 19.63
C ARG A 73 -25.47 -35.12 20.54
N ASP A 74 -24.96 -34.04 21.11
CA ASP A 74 -25.61 -33.35 22.23
C ASP A 74 -26.38 -32.08 21.83
N LEU A 75 -26.01 -31.44 20.72
CA LEU A 75 -26.60 -30.19 20.24
C LEU A 75 -27.27 -30.33 18.86
N GLY A 76 -26.93 -31.37 18.08
CA GLY A 76 -27.46 -31.60 16.74
C GLY A 76 -26.95 -30.66 15.63
N ILE A 77 -26.07 -29.71 15.96
CA ILE A 77 -25.48 -28.72 15.04
C ILE A 77 -24.16 -29.22 14.42
N SER A 78 -23.62 -28.46 13.45
CA SER A 78 -22.28 -28.73 12.90
C SER A 78 -21.17 -28.12 13.76
N ILE A 79 -19.95 -28.63 13.59
CA ILE A 79 -18.75 -28.12 14.26
C ILE A 79 -18.45 -26.67 13.85
N GLU A 80 -18.67 -26.29 12.59
CA GLU A 80 -18.51 -24.92 12.09
C GLU A 80 -19.58 -23.96 12.63
N GLU A 81 -20.78 -24.45 12.94
CA GLU A 81 -21.82 -23.68 13.62
C GLU A 81 -21.47 -23.45 15.10
N PHE A 82 -20.93 -24.47 15.77
CA PHE A 82 -20.40 -24.35 17.13
C PHE A 82 -19.24 -23.34 17.23
N TYR A 83 -18.31 -23.32 16.26
CA TYR A 83 -17.25 -22.29 16.22
C TYR A 83 -17.80 -20.87 16.08
N LYS A 84 -18.78 -20.64 15.20
CA LYS A 84 -19.45 -19.33 15.07
C LYS A 84 -20.15 -18.89 16.36
N ASN A 85 -20.74 -19.82 17.11
CA ASN A 85 -21.39 -19.52 18.38
C ASN A 85 -20.40 -18.92 19.42
N GLY A 86 -19.17 -19.44 19.45
CA GLY A 86 -18.07 -18.88 20.25
C GLY A 86 -17.57 -17.49 19.80
N GLU A 87 -17.63 -17.20 18.49
CA GLU A 87 -17.37 -15.86 17.95
C GLU A 87 -18.44 -14.87 18.40
N LEU A 88 -19.73 -15.24 18.33
CA LEU A 88 -20.85 -14.39 18.76
C LEU A 88 -20.78 -14.01 20.25
N SER A 89 -20.38 -14.93 21.13
CA SER A 89 -20.18 -14.64 22.56
C SER A 89 -19.12 -13.54 22.79
N SER A 90 -18.04 -13.55 22.00
CA SER A 90 -16.98 -12.53 22.04
C SER A 90 -17.45 -11.17 21.48
N VAL A 91 -18.37 -11.18 20.53
CA VAL A 91 -19.05 -9.97 20.01
C VAL A 91 -20.00 -9.41 21.07
N VAL A 92 -20.79 -10.24 21.77
CA VAL A 92 -21.69 -9.80 22.84
C VAL A 92 -20.92 -9.08 23.95
N GLU A 93 -19.76 -9.58 24.39
CA GLU A 93 -18.93 -8.87 25.37
C GLU A 93 -18.54 -7.46 24.89
N SER A 94 -18.12 -7.36 23.62
CA SER A 94 -17.70 -6.10 23.01
C SER A 94 -18.85 -5.08 22.95
N LEU A 95 -20.05 -5.55 22.57
CA LEU A 95 -21.26 -4.72 22.50
C LEU A 95 -21.75 -4.33 23.91
N SER A 96 -21.82 -5.27 24.85
CA SER A 96 -22.24 -5.03 26.24
C SER A 96 -21.30 -4.03 26.94
N THR A 97 -19.99 -4.12 26.70
CA THR A 97 -18.99 -3.19 27.22
C THR A 97 -19.20 -1.77 26.69
N GLU A 98 -19.41 -1.62 25.38
CA GLU A 98 -19.67 -0.32 24.73
C GLU A 98 -21.03 0.29 25.10
N LEU A 99 -22.05 -0.53 25.38
CA LEU A 99 -23.34 -0.09 25.92
C LEU A 99 -23.23 0.36 27.38
N LYS A 100 -22.56 -0.42 28.23
CA LYS A 100 -22.32 -0.06 29.65
C LYS A 100 -21.48 1.22 29.78
N GLN A 101 -20.47 1.42 28.93
CA GLN A 101 -19.74 2.70 28.85
C GLN A 101 -20.65 3.88 28.43
N ALA A 102 -21.65 3.63 27.58
CA ALA A 102 -22.64 4.62 27.17
C ALA A 102 -23.79 4.82 28.20
N LYS A 103 -23.80 4.05 29.30
CA LYS A 103 -24.91 3.96 30.28
C LYS A 103 -26.24 3.60 29.62
N LEU A 104 -26.19 2.57 28.77
CA LEU A 104 -27.34 1.97 28.13
C LEU A 104 -27.38 0.50 28.54
N ASP A 105 -28.49 0.08 29.14
CA ASP A 105 -28.70 -1.30 29.56
C ASP A 105 -29.48 -2.06 28.48
N ALA A 106 -29.05 -3.27 28.20
CA ALA A 106 -29.64 -4.19 27.24
C ALA A 106 -29.15 -5.62 27.54
N ASP A 107 -30.04 -6.58 27.40
CA ASP A 107 -29.78 -7.99 27.63
C ASP A 107 -29.54 -8.70 26.29
N PHE A 108 -28.80 -9.80 26.31
CA PHE A 108 -28.28 -10.44 25.11
C PHE A 108 -28.50 -11.95 25.16
N VAL A 109 -29.08 -12.52 24.10
CA VAL A 109 -29.36 -13.95 23.95
C VAL A 109 -28.87 -14.43 22.59
N ILE A 110 -28.16 -15.56 22.54
CA ILE A 110 -27.65 -16.15 21.29
C ILE A 110 -28.60 -17.24 20.81
N ALA A 111 -29.39 -16.93 19.78
CA ALA A 111 -30.38 -17.82 19.19
C ALA A 111 -30.29 -17.81 17.67
N ASP A 112 -30.59 -18.94 17.03
CA ASP A 112 -30.65 -19.08 15.56
C ASP A 112 -29.36 -18.64 14.82
N SER A 113 -28.21 -18.78 15.49
CA SER A 113 -26.89 -18.26 15.06
C SER A 113 -26.84 -16.73 14.87
N LYS A 114 -27.64 -15.98 15.64
CA LYS A 114 -27.70 -14.52 15.73
C LYS A 114 -27.58 -14.04 17.17
N ILE A 115 -27.40 -12.74 17.34
CA ILE A 115 -27.50 -12.07 18.65
C ILE A 115 -28.87 -11.38 18.73
N LYS A 116 -29.75 -11.90 19.58
CA LYS A 116 -30.96 -11.20 20.00
C LYS A 116 -30.60 -10.24 21.12
N VAL A 117 -31.14 -9.03 21.06
CA VAL A 117 -30.88 -7.95 22.03
C VAL A 117 -32.20 -7.46 22.57
N GLU A 118 -32.43 -7.71 23.86
CA GLU A 118 -33.66 -7.28 24.53
C GLU A 118 -33.42 -5.94 25.22
N VAL A 119 -34.35 -4.99 25.02
CA VAL A 119 -34.18 -3.62 25.53
C VAL A 119 -35.48 -3.12 26.11
N ALA A 120 -35.41 -2.51 27.29
CA ALA A 120 -36.54 -1.76 27.85
C ALA A 120 -37.01 -0.69 26.85
N ALA A 121 -38.32 -0.63 26.56
CA ALA A 121 -38.90 0.22 25.51
C ALA A 121 -38.46 1.71 25.52
N PRO A 122 -38.22 2.37 26.68
CA PRO A 122 -37.67 3.74 26.70
C PRO A 122 -36.22 3.86 26.20
N ALA A 123 -35.40 2.82 26.38
CA ALA A 123 -33.99 2.80 26.01
C ALA A 123 -33.75 2.30 24.57
N LEU A 124 -34.68 1.52 24.00
CA LEU A 124 -34.62 0.90 22.67
C LEU A 124 -33.98 1.81 21.60
N LYS A 125 -34.50 3.03 21.41
CA LYS A 125 -34.03 3.97 20.38
C LYS A 125 -32.58 4.45 20.59
N ALA A 126 -32.09 4.47 21.82
CA ALA A 126 -30.71 4.83 22.14
C ALA A 126 -29.78 3.63 21.93
N VAL A 127 -30.19 2.44 22.37
CA VAL A 127 -29.46 1.18 22.18
C VAL A 127 -29.30 0.84 20.70
N THR A 128 -30.39 0.80 19.92
CA THR A 128 -30.34 0.55 18.47
C THR A 128 -29.34 1.48 17.78
N LYS A 129 -29.43 2.80 18.00
CA LYS A 129 -28.52 3.77 17.39
C LYS A 129 -27.05 3.56 17.76
N LYS A 130 -26.77 3.11 18.99
CA LYS A 130 -25.40 2.81 19.46
C LYS A 130 -24.90 1.50 18.86
N LEU A 131 -25.73 0.46 18.78
CA LEU A 131 -25.41 -0.82 18.16
C LEU A 131 -25.19 -0.68 16.64
N ASP A 132 -26.08 0.00 15.91
CA ASP A 132 -25.94 0.32 14.49
C ASP A 132 -24.58 0.97 14.17
N ALA A 133 -24.09 1.83 15.08
CA ALA A 133 -22.81 2.51 14.92
C ALA A 133 -21.58 1.63 15.25
N LEU A 134 -21.76 0.56 16.04
CA LEU A 134 -20.71 -0.41 16.40
C LEU A 134 -20.60 -1.54 15.38
N THR A 135 -21.73 -2.05 14.87
CA THR A 135 -21.76 -3.21 13.95
C THR A 135 -21.67 -2.84 12.47
N LYS A 136 -21.76 -1.54 12.12
CA LYS A 136 -21.81 -1.01 10.75
C LYS A 136 -20.85 -1.67 9.73
N ASP A 137 -19.61 -1.90 10.13
CA ASP A 137 -18.55 -2.44 9.27
C ASP A 137 -18.24 -3.93 9.58
N THR A 138 -19.16 -4.61 10.27
CA THR A 138 -19.08 -6.03 10.68
C THR A 138 -20.08 -6.90 9.91
N LYS A 139 -19.96 -8.23 10.04
CA LYS A 139 -20.93 -9.21 9.48
C LYS A 139 -21.90 -9.77 10.54
N VAL A 140 -22.10 -9.04 11.64
CA VAL A 140 -22.91 -9.51 12.78
C VAL A 140 -24.38 -9.24 12.49
N GLU A 141 -25.22 -10.27 12.51
CA GLU A 141 -26.67 -10.12 12.51
C GLU A 141 -27.18 -9.88 13.94
N LEU A 142 -27.79 -8.71 14.14
CA LEU A 142 -28.50 -8.34 15.37
C LEU A 142 -30.01 -8.36 15.15
N GLU A 143 -30.75 -8.89 16.12
CA GLU A 143 -32.21 -8.82 16.19
C GLU A 143 -32.58 -8.07 17.48
N ILE A 144 -32.98 -6.81 17.37
CA ILE A 144 -33.24 -5.94 18.54
C ILE A 144 -34.75 -5.90 18.81
N VAL A 145 -35.15 -6.34 19.99
CA VAL A 145 -36.55 -6.41 20.43
C VAL A 145 -36.80 -5.51 21.64
N ALA A 146 -38.04 -5.05 21.79
CA ALA A 146 -38.48 -4.37 23.00
C ALA A 146 -38.99 -5.40 24.00
N ALA A 147 -38.46 -5.40 25.23
CA ALA A 147 -38.95 -6.28 26.28
C ALA A 147 -40.43 -5.99 26.58
N GLU A 148 -41.28 -7.01 26.54
CA GLU A 148 -42.71 -6.86 26.88
C GLU A 148 -42.90 -6.69 28.40
N ALA A 149 -43.90 -5.91 28.80
CA ALA A 149 -44.15 -5.61 30.21
C ALA A 149 -44.77 -6.82 30.92
N ALA A 150 -43.96 -7.58 31.64
CA ALA A 150 -44.36 -8.82 32.32
C ALA A 150 -45.54 -8.62 33.30
N THR A 151 -46.73 -9.10 32.92
CA THR A 151 -47.89 -9.22 33.82
C THR A 151 -47.91 -10.59 34.49
N SER A 152 -47.64 -10.63 35.80
CA SER A 152 -47.53 -11.86 36.58
C SER A 152 -48.88 -12.53 36.89
N THR A 153 -49.16 -13.70 36.31
CA THR A 153 -49.88 -14.85 36.92
C THR A 153 -50.11 -15.97 35.88
N GLU A 154 -49.72 -17.22 36.17
CA GLU A 154 -50.69 -18.24 36.61
C GLU A 154 -49.99 -19.46 37.26
N LYS A 155 -50.74 -20.52 37.58
CA LYS A 155 -50.32 -21.61 38.48
C LYS A 155 -49.86 -22.88 37.76
N VAL A 156 -48.88 -23.56 38.35
CA VAL A 156 -48.60 -24.98 38.09
C VAL A 156 -49.81 -25.83 38.47
N LYS A 157 -50.16 -26.82 37.63
CA LYS A 157 -51.01 -27.95 37.98
C LYS A 157 -50.22 -29.24 37.72
N ALA A 158 -49.99 -30.02 38.77
CA ALA A 158 -49.34 -31.33 38.66
C ALA A 158 -50.31 -32.39 38.12
N GLU A 159 -49.77 -33.40 37.45
CA GLU A 159 -50.45 -34.68 37.23
C GLU A 159 -49.43 -35.83 37.25
N ASP A 160 -49.88 -37.02 37.66
CA ASP A 160 -49.05 -38.14 38.14
C ASP A 160 -49.15 -39.34 37.18
N SER A 161 -48.03 -40.05 36.95
CA SER A 161 -48.10 -41.47 36.59
C SER A 161 -46.84 -42.23 37.00
N SER A 162 -47.06 -43.34 37.72
CA SER A 162 -46.03 -44.30 38.15
C SER A 162 -45.81 -45.41 37.12
N ALA A 163 -44.59 -45.99 37.08
CA ALA A 163 -44.38 -47.39 36.70
C ALA A 163 -43.01 -47.94 37.15
N ALA A 164 -43.01 -49.15 37.72
CA ALA A 164 -41.85 -49.96 38.12
C ALA A 164 -42.33 -51.42 38.38
N PRO A 165 -41.46 -52.42 38.62
CA PRO A 165 -40.16 -52.74 38.03
C PRO A 165 -40.02 -54.24 37.62
N ALA A 166 -38.88 -54.66 37.07
CA ALA A 166 -38.36 -56.04 37.08
C ALA A 166 -36.80 -56.00 37.04
N LYS A 167 -35.96 -56.80 37.74
CA LYS A 167 -35.98 -58.20 38.24
C LYS A 167 -35.93 -59.27 37.13
N ASP A 168 -35.20 -60.39 37.22
CA ASP A 168 -34.20 -60.98 38.15
C ASP A 168 -33.38 -62.03 37.33
N ALA A 169 -32.20 -62.56 37.69
CA ALA A 169 -31.07 -62.12 38.52
C ALA A 169 -29.87 -63.11 38.36
N SER A 170 -28.71 -62.83 38.99
CA SER A 170 -27.62 -63.78 39.37
C SER A 170 -26.55 -64.27 38.36
N GLY A 171 -25.34 -64.60 38.87
CA GLY A 171 -24.18 -65.06 38.09
C GLY A 171 -22.84 -65.16 38.87
N GLU A 172 -22.79 -65.97 39.94
CA GLU A 172 -21.59 -66.26 40.76
C GLU A 172 -20.52 -67.14 40.07
N ALA A 173 -19.26 -67.30 40.50
CA ALA A 173 -18.34 -66.54 41.39
C ALA A 173 -16.92 -67.21 41.43
N LYS A 174 -15.92 -66.54 42.04
CA LYS A 174 -14.64 -67.07 42.61
C LYS A 174 -13.62 -67.73 41.64
N ALA A 175 -12.32 -67.87 41.95
CA ALA A 175 -11.37 -67.16 42.83
C ALA A 175 -9.92 -67.74 42.64
N SER A 176 -8.91 -67.09 43.27
CA SER A 176 -7.73 -67.71 43.93
C SER A 176 -6.30 -67.41 43.40
N ALA A 177 -5.39 -67.19 44.38
CA ALA A 177 -3.94 -67.47 44.43
C ALA A 177 -2.92 -66.76 43.49
N SER A 178 -2.25 -65.75 44.04
CA SER A 178 -0.78 -65.54 43.92
C SER A 178 -0.04 -66.54 44.86
N PRO A 179 1.32 -66.79 44.85
CA PRO A 179 2.35 -65.73 45.04
C PRO A 179 3.84 -65.99 44.58
N LYS A 180 4.68 -64.92 44.64
CA LYS A 180 6.15 -64.92 44.97
C LYS A 180 7.17 -65.62 44.01
N SER A 181 8.49 -65.33 43.96
CA SER A 181 9.33 -64.18 44.42
C SER A 181 10.84 -64.31 44.03
N LYS A 182 11.59 -63.19 44.06
CA LYS A 182 13.00 -63.02 44.56
C LYS A 182 14.27 -63.34 43.71
N ASP A 183 15.29 -62.50 43.95
CA ASP A 183 16.77 -62.71 44.10
C ASP A 183 17.64 -63.28 42.93
N LEU A 184 18.95 -62.96 42.71
CA LEU A 184 19.89 -61.93 43.24
C LEU A 184 21.19 -61.72 42.38
N GLN A 185 21.61 -60.46 42.14
CA GLN A 185 22.99 -59.87 42.06
C GLN A 185 24.24 -60.53 41.38
N LYS A 186 24.85 -59.80 40.40
CA LYS A 186 26.19 -59.09 40.43
C LYS A 186 27.57 -59.84 40.49
N ALA A 187 28.49 -59.54 39.53
CA ALA A 187 29.99 -59.37 39.62
C ALA A 187 30.71 -59.68 38.26
N LYS A 188 32.03 -59.46 38.01
CA LYS A 188 32.92 -58.28 38.13
C LYS A 188 34.19 -58.47 37.22
N THR A 189 34.88 -57.39 36.84
CA THR A 189 36.07 -57.20 35.94
C THR A 189 37.33 -58.05 36.24
N PRO A 190 38.30 -58.17 35.28
CA PRO A 190 39.51 -57.30 35.29
C PRO A 190 40.09 -56.87 33.91
N ASN A 191 41.16 -56.05 33.94
CA ASN A 191 41.79 -55.29 32.83
C ASN A 191 42.88 -56.07 32.03
N THR A 192 43.35 -55.46 30.93
CA THR A 192 44.78 -55.14 30.68
C THR A 192 44.89 -53.92 29.75
N GLU A 193 45.93 -53.09 29.89
CA GLU A 193 46.16 -51.81 29.18
C GLU A 193 47.10 -51.94 27.97
N ALA A 194 47.04 -50.95 27.07
CA ALA A 194 48.18 -50.47 26.28
C ALA A 194 47.98 -48.97 25.95
N GLU A 195 49.01 -48.16 26.13
CA GLU A 195 48.97 -46.69 25.98
C GLU A 195 49.86 -46.22 24.82
N VAL A 196 49.40 -45.22 24.05
CA VAL A 196 50.21 -44.46 23.09
C VAL A 196 49.79 -42.98 23.18
N VAL A 197 50.77 -42.07 23.19
CA VAL A 197 50.61 -40.71 23.72
C VAL A 197 50.53 -39.63 22.63
N ASP A 198 49.48 -38.81 22.76
CA ASP A 198 49.29 -37.41 22.36
C ASP A 198 49.56 -36.91 20.91
N THR A 199 48.48 -36.46 20.26
CA THR A 199 48.29 -35.03 19.94
C THR A 199 46.80 -34.67 20.06
N THR A 200 46.30 -34.53 21.29
CA THR A 200 44.88 -34.26 21.55
C THR A 200 44.61 -32.76 21.67
N LYS A 201 44.03 -32.18 20.61
CA LYS A 201 43.27 -30.92 20.76
C LYS A 201 42.19 -31.14 21.81
N THR A 202 42.26 -30.40 22.91
CA THR A 202 41.28 -30.52 23.99
C THR A 202 39.90 -30.11 23.47
N LYS A 203 38.96 -31.05 23.36
CA LYS A 203 37.58 -30.76 22.92
C LYS A 203 36.98 -29.68 23.83
N ALA A 204 36.50 -28.58 23.24
CA ALA A 204 36.00 -27.44 23.97
C ALA A 204 34.66 -27.75 24.67
N ASN A 205 34.22 -26.86 25.55
CA ASN A 205 32.87 -26.88 26.11
C ASN A 205 32.23 -25.50 25.89
N PRO A 206 31.09 -25.37 25.20
CA PRO A 206 30.52 -24.06 24.87
C PRO A 206 30.05 -23.31 26.13
N THR A 207 30.30 -22.00 26.18
CA THR A 207 29.92 -21.14 27.31
C THR A 207 28.41 -20.92 27.40
N ASN A 208 27.75 -20.64 26.28
CA ASN A 208 26.30 -20.48 26.17
C ASN A 208 25.82 -20.86 24.74
N VAL A 209 24.51 -20.75 24.50
CA VAL A 209 23.87 -21.12 23.22
C VAL A 209 24.32 -20.19 22.09
N ASP A 210 24.37 -18.88 22.35
CA ASP A 210 24.70 -17.87 21.35
C ASP A 210 26.16 -18.03 20.86
N ALA A 211 27.12 -18.21 21.77
CA ALA A 211 28.52 -18.46 21.43
C ALA A 211 28.75 -19.80 20.68
N LEU A 212 27.86 -20.79 20.87
CA LEU A 212 27.89 -22.02 20.08
C LEU A 212 27.30 -21.81 18.67
N LEU A 213 26.23 -21.03 18.57
CA LEU A 213 25.60 -20.65 17.31
C LEU A 213 26.54 -19.81 16.44
N ASP A 214 27.16 -18.78 17.00
CA ASP A 214 28.13 -17.93 16.31
C ASP A 214 29.32 -18.75 15.81
N ALA A 215 29.90 -19.61 16.65
CA ALA A 215 31.00 -20.49 16.26
C ALA A 215 30.61 -21.50 15.16
N TYR A 216 29.38 -22.02 15.19
CA TYR A 216 28.86 -22.91 14.14
C TYR A 216 28.73 -22.15 12.80
N VAL A 217 28.10 -20.97 12.80
CA VAL A 217 27.95 -20.13 11.60
C VAL A 217 29.30 -19.67 11.03
N GLU A 218 30.27 -19.37 11.89
CA GLU A 218 31.62 -18.97 11.48
C GLU A 218 32.40 -20.13 10.83
N SER A 219 32.34 -21.35 11.37
CA SER A 219 33.26 -22.44 10.98
C SER A 219 32.65 -23.60 10.18
N VAL A 220 31.32 -23.74 10.14
CA VAL A 220 30.62 -24.78 9.35
C VAL A 220 30.33 -24.30 7.92
N ASP A 221 30.32 -25.24 6.98
CA ASP A 221 29.99 -25.01 5.57
C ASP A 221 28.65 -24.23 5.39
N PRO A 222 28.59 -23.19 4.54
CA PRO A 222 27.38 -22.36 4.40
C PRO A 222 26.12 -23.11 3.95
N GLU A 223 26.22 -24.19 3.16
CA GLU A 223 25.05 -24.98 2.77
C GLU A 223 24.50 -25.75 3.98
N ALA A 224 25.37 -26.29 4.81
CA ALA A 224 25.00 -26.97 6.05
C ALA A 224 24.58 -25.99 7.18
N VAL A 225 25.05 -24.74 7.14
CA VAL A 225 24.50 -23.63 7.95
C VAL A 225 23.11 -23.22 7.47
N SER A 226 22.84 -23.24 6.16
CA SER A 226 21.50 -22.94 5.64
C SER A 226 20.42 -23.95 6.08
N GLN A 227 20.84 -25.18 6.41
CA GLN A 227 20.00 -26.24 6.97
C GLN A 227 19.84 -26.17 8.50
N LEU A 228 20.46 -25.20 9.18
CA LEU A 228 20.42 -25.07 10.64
C LEU A 228 19.01 -24.70 11.13
N GLN A 229 18.37 -25.67 11.78
CA GLN A 229 17.03 -25.51 12.33
C GLN A 229 17.06 -24.83 13.70
N ALA A 230 17.96 -25.24 14.60
CA ALA A 230 18.16 -24.64 15.93
C ALA A 230 19.55 -24.97 16.51
N VAL A 231 20.02 -24.12 17.43
CA VAL A 231 21.05 -24.46 18.43
C VAL A 231 20.41 -24.23 19.79
N MET A 232 20.52 -25.21 20.69
CA MET A 232 19.82 -25.21 21.99
C MET A 232 20.71 -25.79 23.10
N LYS A 233 20.26 -25.67 24.35
CA LYS A 233 20.86 -26.33 25.52
C LYS A 233 19.79 -27.17 26.23
N ASP A 234 20.10 -28.44 26.49
CA ASP A 234 19.23 -29.38 27.18
C ASP A 234 19.37 -29.31 28.71
N SER A 235 18.48 -30.02 29.41
CA SER A 235 18.42 -30.09 30.88
C SER A 235 19.60 -30.81 31.54
N SER A 236 20.43 -31.55 30.78
CA SER A 236 21.73 -32.07 31.27
C SER A 236 22.83 -31.01 31.23
N GLY A 237 22.51 -29.81 30.74
CA GLY A 237 23.46 -28.74 30.47
C GLY A 237 24.38 -29.08 29.30
N SER A 238 23.95 -29.95 28.39
CA SER A 238 24.61 -30.22 27.10
C SER A 238 23.87 -29.47 25.99
N PHE A 239 24.44 -29.40 24.79
CA PHE A 239 23.91 -28.58 23.70
C PHE A 239 23.48 -29.45 22.51
N ILE A 240 22.45 -29.02 21.80
CA ILE A 240 21.88 -29.73 20.65
C ILE A 240 21.89 -28.80 19.45
N ILE A 241 22.44 -29.28 18.33
CA ILE A 241 22.40 -28.62 17.03
C ILE A 241 21.45 -29.42 16.13
N ARG A 242 20.46 -28.75 15.54
CA ARG A 242 19.44 -29.38 14.68
C ARG A 242 19.62 -28.95 13.23
N THR A 243 19.60 -29.90 12.29
CA THR A 243 19.63 -29.61 10.84
C THR A 243 18.49 -30.31 10.08
N GLY A 244 18.21 -29.88 8.84
CA GLY A 244 17.30 -30.60 7.93
C GLY A 244 16.88 -29.79 6.70
N GLY A 245 16.39 -30.48 5.67
CA GLY A 245 16.04 -29.90 4.37
C GLY A 245 14.56 -29.59 4.16
N VAL A 246 14.22 -29.13 2.95
CA VAL A 246 12.82 -28.91 2.52
C VAL A 246 12.16 -30.21 2.07
N ALA A 247 10.99 -30.49 2.63
CA ALA A 247 10.30 -31.77 2.51
C ALA A 247 9.89 -32.14 1.07
N LYS A 248 9.84 -33.45 0.79
CA LYS A 248 9.27 -34.05 -0.43
C LYS A 248 8.28 -35.15 -0.08
N THR A 249 7.21 -35.24 -0.87
CA THR A 249 6.11 -36.19 -0.66
C THR A 249 6.51 -37.64 -0.96
N GLU A 250 5.88 -38.59 -0.27
CA GLU A 250 6.14 -40.03 -0.46
C GLU A 250 5.86 -40.51 -1.89
N SER A 251 6.68 -41.46 -2.36
CA SER A 251 6.33 -42.34 -3.48
C SER A 251 6.92 -43.74 -3.27
N LYS A 252 6.21 -44.75 -3.77
CA LYS A 252 6.39 -46.16 -3.36
C LYS A 252 7.58 -46.84 -4.04
N THR A 253 8.53 -47.30 -3.22
CA THR A 253 9.39 -48.49 -3.38
C THR A 253 9.88 -48.88 -4.78
N ARG A 254 11.21 -48.87 -4.98
CA ARG A 254 11.95 -49.92 -5.74
C ARG A 254 13.39 -50.04 -5.23
N LYS A 255 13.96 -51.26 -5.29
CA LYS A 255 15.35 -51.57 -4.89
C LYS A 255 16.28 -51.60 -6.10
N SER A 256 17.41 -50.89 -6.04
CA SER A 256 18.71 -51.32 -6.62
C SER A 256 19.85 -50.39 -6.18
N SER A 257 21.08 -50.90 -6.23
CA SER A 257 22.37 -50.29 -5.85
C SER A 257 23.49 -51.27 -6.29
N PRO A 258 24.80 -50.90 -6.41
CA PRO A 258 25.46 -49.59 -6.35
C PRO A 258 26.29 -49.24 -7.63
N SER A 259 26.91 -48.05 -7.65
CA SER A 259 28.27 -47.85 -8.19
C SER A 259 28.88 -46.54 -7.63
N ALA A 260 30.19 -46.35 -7.76
CA ALA A 260 30.94 -45.25 -7.14
C ALA A 260 31.94 -44.59 -8.13
N GLY A 261 32.50 -43.43 -7.78
CA GLY A 261 33.75 -42.92 -8.38
C GLY A 261 33.94 -41.40 -8.39
N ALA A 262 35.15 -40.96 -8.01
CA ALA A 262 35.75 -39.62 -8.11
C ALA A 262 35.02 -38.45 -7.38
N THR A 263 35.54 -37.76 -6.35
CA THR A 263 36.83 -37.07 -6.12
C THR A 263 37.11 -35.88 -7.03
N ASP A 264 37.72 -34.76 -6.60
CA ASP A 264 37.85 -34.07 -5.30
C ASP A 264 38.63 -32.77 -5.61
N LEU A 265 38.13 -31.58 -5.27
CA LEU A 265 38.87 -30.30 -5.44
C LEU A 265 38.48 -29.32 -4.34
N ARG A 266 39.21 -29.36 -3.22
CA ARG A 266 39.00 -28.50 -2.04
C ARG A 266 39.77 -27.20 -2.16
N PHE A 267 39.09 -26.07 -1.98
CA PHE A 267 39.70 -24.78 -1.62
C PHE A 267 38.84 -24.10 -0.56
N GLY A 268 39.44 -23.62 0.53
CA GLY A 268 38.72 -22.91 1.60
C GLY A 268 37.89 -23.82 2.52
N GLY A 269 38.51 -24.82 3.13
CA GLY A 269 37.82 -25.80 3.97
C GLY A 269 37.23 -25.24 5.27
N LYS A 270 35.94 -24.86 5.22
CA LYS A 270 35.04 -24.97 6.38
C LYS A 270 34.66 -26.45 6.61
N MET A 271 34.17 -26.77 7.80
CA MET A 271 33.91 -28.17 8.22
C MET A 271 32.43 -28.55 8.15
N SER A 272 32.12 -29.85 8.13
CA SER A 272 30.74 -30.33 8.22
C SER A 272 30.16 -30.16 9.64
N PRO A 273 28.82 -30.19 9.81
CA PRO A 273 28.19 -30.13 11.14
C PRO A 273 28.70 -31.21 12.09
N THR A 274 28.93 -32.43 11.58
CA THR A 274 29.46 -33.55 12.36
C THR A 274 30.87 -33.26 12.85
N GLU A 275 31.78 -32.83 11.97
CA GLU A 275 33.15 -32.46 12.32
C GLU A 275 33.19 -31.28 13.31
N PHE A 276 32.27 -30.32 13.19
CA PHE A 276 32.16 -29.21 14.14
C PHE A 276 31.72 -29.68 15.53
N VAL A 277 30.64 -30.48 15.59
CA VAL A 277 30.13 -31.04 16.85
C VAL A 277 31.19 -31.91 17.52
N ASP A 278 32.00 -32.63 16.73
CA ASP A 278 33.15 -33.39 17.22
C ASP A 278 34.25 -32.55 17.89
N GLN A 279 34.27 -31.22 17.75
CA GLN A 279 35.21 -30.38 18.50
C GLN A 279 34.81 -30.16 19.97
N PHE A 280 33.62 -30.60 20.39
CA PHE A 280 33.08 -30.29 21.72
C PHE A 280 32.74 -31.53 22.56
N THR A 281 32.76 -31.39 23.88
CA THR A 281 32.49 -32.48 24.85
C THR A 281 31.02 -32.66 25.23
N LYS A 282 30.16 -31.68 24.89
CA LYS A 282 28.74 -31.63 25.25
C LYS A 282 27.90 -31.04 24.12
N VAL A 283 28.11 -31.47 22.88
CA VAL A 283 27.28 -31.07 21.74
C VAL A 283 26.81 -32.32 21.01
N SER A 284 25.56 -32.35 20.54
CA SER A 284 25.00 -33.39 19.69
C SER A 284 24.43 -32.80 18.39
N LEU A 285 24.27 -33.63 17.37
CA LEU A 285 23.67 -33.28 16.08
C LEU A 285 22.40 -34.12 15.85
N GLU A 286 21.28 -33.47 15.63
CA GLU A 286 19.99 -34.10 15.28
C GLU A 286 19.55 -33.65 13.87
N VAL A 287 18.97 -34.55 13.09
CA VAL A 287 18.38 -34.24 11.77
C VAL A 287 16.86 -34.40 11.85
N ALA A 288 16.10 -33.41 11.37
CA ALA A 288 14.65 -33.39 11.50
C ALA A 288 13.91 -33.22 10.16
N GLU A 289 13.23 -34.28 9.75
CA GLU A 289 12.15 -34.32 8.76
C GLU A 289 11.00 -35.18 9.32
N GLY A 290 9.74 -34.75 9.19
CA GLY A 290 8.57 -35.52 9.61
C GLY A 290 7.30 -34.69 9.85
N PRO A 291 6.10 -35.30 9.79
CA PRO A 291 4.82 -34.64 10.05
C PRO A 291 4.61 -34.36 11.55
N ALA A 292 3.43 -33.83 11.90
CA ALA A 292 3.04 -33.44 13.25
C ALA A 292 3.47 -34.47 14.32
N LYS A 293 4.23 -34.00 15.32
CA LYS A 293 4.66 -34.82 16.45
C LYS A 293 3.46 -35.33 17.24
N LYS A 294 3.59 -36.51 17.84
CA LYS A 294 2.77 -36.89 19.00
C LYS A 294 2.94 -35.82 20.10
N ALA A 295 1.91 -35.67 20.92
CA ALA A 295 2.04 -34.94 22.17
C ALA A 295 3.11 -35.59 23.06
N ASP A 296 3.79 -34.79 23.87
CA ASP A 296 4.77 -35.30 24.84
C ASP A 296 4.04 -35.79 26.10
N ALA A 297 4.60 -36.77 26.82
CA ALA A 297 3.99 -37.29 28.05
C ALA A 297 3.92 -36.22 29.17
N ASN A 298 4.69 -35.14 29.00
CA ASN A 298 4.75 -33.98 29.87
C ASN A 298 3.75 -32.87 29.49
N ASP A 299 3.05 -32.98 28.36
CA ASP A 299 2.05 -31.98 27.96
C ASP A 299 0.86 -31.99 28.94
N VAL A 300 0.34 -30.80 29.29
CA VAL A 300 -0.83 -30.62 30.16
C VAL A 300 -1.90 -29.82 29.45
N LEU A 301 -3.14 -30.36 29.45
CA LEU A 301 -4.30 -29.82 28.75
C LEU A 301 -5.46 -29.54 29.73
N GLY A 302 -6.35 -28.62 29.34
CA GLY A 302 -7.67 -28.49 29.95
C GLY A 302 -8.48 -29.79 29.86
N GLY A 303 -9.30 -30.05 30.87
CA GLY A 303 -10.06 -31.29 31.05
C GLY A 303 -9.29 -32.46 31.67
N MET A 304 -7.95 -32.42 31.73
CA MET A 304 -7.15 -33.45 32.42
C MET A 304 -7.49 -33.54 33.91
N GLY A 305 -7.42 -34.74 34.48
CA GLY A 305 -7.61 -34.93 35.92
C GLY A 305 -6.38 -34.50 36.73
N TYR A 306 -6.62 -33.93 37.90
CA TYR A 306 -5.62 -33.76 38.96
C TYR A 306 -6.24 -34.11 40.32
N GLY A 307 -5.39 -34.22 41.35
CA GLY A 307 -5.87 -34.31 42.72
C GLY A 307 -4.82 -33.93 43.75
N ALA A 308 -5.31 -33.43 44.88
CA ALA A 308 -4.54 -33.20 46.10
C ALA A 308 -4.74 -34.37 47.07
N GLN A 309 -3.68 -34.77 47.77
CA GLN A 309 -3.71 -35.99 48.59
C GLN A 309 -4.36 -35.74 49.96
N THR A 310 -5.57 -36.27 50.18
CA THR A 310 -6.30 -36.15 51.45
C THR A 310 -5.97 -37.28 52.44
N SER A 311 -5.44 -38.40 51.97
CA SER A 311 -4.88 -39.45 52.83
C SER A 311 -3.85 -40.30 52.07
N PRO A 312 -3.08 -41.19 52.74
CA PRO A 312 -2.15 -42.11 52.07
C PRO A 312 -2.74 -42.95 50.93
N THR A 313 -4.07 -43.11 50.87
CA THR A 313 -4.78 -43.84 49.80
C THR A 313 -5.80 -43.01 49.02
N ASN A 314 -6.10 -41.78 49.48
CA ASN A 314 -7.24 -40.99 48.99
C ASN A 314 -6.77 -39.62 48.46
N TYR A 315 -7.47 -39.13 47.45
CA TYR A 315 -7.27 -37.81 46.87
C TYR A 315 -8.61 -37.07 46.82
N ALA A 316 -8.60 -35.76 47.05
CA ALA A 316 -9.62 -34.88 46.47
C ALA A 316 -9.32 -34.79 44.97
N VAL A 317 -10.33 -35.01 44.11
CA VAL A 317 -10.12 -35.21 42.67
C VAL A 317 -10.94 -34.23 41.85
N CYS A 318 -10.28 -33.51 40.96
CA CYS A 318 -10.87 -32.47 40.11
C CYS A 318 -10.29 -32.52 38.69
N SER A 319 -10.76 -31.62 37.83
CA SER A 319 -10.31 -31.40 36.47
C SER A 319 -9.59 -30.06 36.36
N ILE A 320 -8.51 -30.03 35.57
CA ILE A 320 -7.90 -28.79 35.11
C ILE A 320 -8.93 -28.11 34.20
N GLY A 321 -9.15 -26.81 34.43
CA GLY A 321 -9.94 -25.97 33.54
C GLY A 321 -9.11 -25.61 32.33
N PHE A 322 -8.19 -24.68 32.52
CA PHE A 322 -7.33 -24.18 31.45
C PHE A 322 -5.90 -23.97 31.94
N SER A 323 -4.94 -24.11 31.05
CA SER A 323 -3.62 -23.49 31.22
C SER A 323 -3.76 -21.97 31.20
N GLY A 324 -2.85 -21.29 31.89
CA GLY A 324 -2.88 -19.85 32.10
C GLY A 324 -1.52 -19.31 32.53
N PHE A 325 -1.49 -18.03 32.85
CA PHE A 325 -0.31 -17.34 33.36
C PHE A 325 -0.66 -16.55 34.61
N ASN A 326 0.29 -16.47 35.54
CA ASN A 326 0.24 -15.52 36.65
C ASN A 326 0.57 -14.09 36.20
N ALA A 327 0.50 -13.11 37.12
CA ALA A 327 0.77 -11.70 36.80
C ALA A 327 2.23 -11.39 36.39
N ALA A 328 3.18 -12.30 36.65
CA ALA A 328 4.57 -12.19 36.20
C ALA A 328 4.81 -12.81 34.81
N GLY A 329 3.93 -13.72 34.38
CA GLY A 329 4.03 -14.47 33.14
C GLY A 329 4.55 -15.91 33.29
N ASP A 330 4.65 -16.45 34.51
CA ASP A 330 4.93 -17.87 34.72
C ASP A 330 3.67 -18.71 34.46
N ASP A 331 3.85 -19.95 34.00
CA ASP A 331 2.75 -20.88 33.73
C ASP A 331 1.96 -21.24 35.00
N ALA A 332 0.64 -21.33 34.86
CA ALA A 332 -0.32 -21.67 35.91
C ALA A 332 -1.48 -22.52 35.35
N ALA A 333 -2.18 -23.27 36.21
CA ALA A 333 -3.36 -24.05 35.82
C ALA A 333 -4.60 -23.61 36.61
N ILE A 334 -5.66 -23.22 35.91
CA ILE A 334 -6.93 -22.73 36.46
C ILE A 334 -7.87 -23.91 36.75
N SER A 335 -8.59 -23.88 37.87
CA SER A 335 -9.61 -24.88 38.23
C SER A 335 -10.71 -24.24 39.11
N ALA A 336 -11.56 -25.03 39.77
CA ALA A 336 -12.57 -24.55 40.70
C ALA A 336 -11.99 -24.35 42.11
N GLY A 337 -12.51 -23.37 42.86
CA GLY A 337 -12.04 -23.00 44.20
C GLY A 337 -12.20 -24.12 45.21
N HIS A 338 -13.39 -24.74 45.22
CA HIS A 338 -13.74 -25.80 46.17
C HIS A 338 -12.80 -27.01 46.11
N CYS A 339 -12.13 -27.27 44.98
CA CYS A 339 -11.11 -28.32 44.83
C CYS A 339 -9.92 -28.19 45.79
N SER A 340 -9.67 -26.99 46.33
CA SER A 340 -8.66 -26.73 47.37
C SER A 340 -9.12 -27.01 48.80
N GLN A 341 -10.41 -27.34 49.01
CA GLN A 341 -11.09 -27.44 50.31
C GLN A 341 -10.82 -26.21 51.19
N ASP A 342 -11.33 -25.06 50.75
CA ASP A 342 -11.13 -23.73 51.37
C ASP A 342 -9.66 -23.30 51.59
N GLY A 343 -8.70 -24.01 50.98
CA GLY A 343 -7.25 -23.79 51.12
C GLY A 343 -6.52 -24.79 52.01
N ASP A 344 -7.21 -25.78 52.60
CA ASP A 344 -6.58 -26.85 53.40
C ASP A 344 -5.69 -27.78 52.55
N LEU A 345 -5.92 -27.84 51.23
CA LEU A 345 -5.12 -28.64 50.29
C LEU A 345 -4.17 -27.74 49.49
N THR A 346 -2.88 -28.06 49.52
CA THR A 346 -1.81 -27.29 48.87
C THR A 346 -1.32 -27.93 47.57
N ASP A 347 -0.80 -29.15 47.63
CA ASP A 347 0.01 -29.73 46.56
C ASP A 347 -0.77 -30.75 45.73
N VAL A 348 -0.66 -30.64 44.40
CA VAL A 348 -1.48 -31.38 43.44
C VAL A 348 -0.65 -32.16 42.43
N LYS A 349 -1.12 -33.37 42.11
CA LYS A 349 -0.54 -34.25 41.07
C LYS A 349 -1.51 -34.40 39.91
N ILE A 350 -0.97 -34.58 38.71
CA ILE A 350 -1.75 -35.07 37.56
C ILE A 350 -2.32 -36.45 37.92
N LEU A 351 -3.56 -36.72 37.53
CA LEU A 351 -4.17 -38.04 37.63
C LEU A 351 -4.40 -38.57 36.22
N GLU A 352 -3.62 -39.58 35.83
CA GLU A 352 -3.74 -40.17 34.49
C GLU A 352 -5.05 -40.95 34.35
N HIS A 353 -5.66 -40.86 33.17
CA HIS A 353 -6.93 -41.53 32.85
C HIS A 353 -6.83 -42.12 31.44
N SER A 354 -7.29 -43.36 31.28
CA SER A 354 -7.30 -44.04 29.95
C SER A 354 -8.53 -43.73 29.10
N VAL A 355 -9.61 -43.30 29.76
CA VAL A 355 -10.91 -42.80 29.24
C VAL A 355 -11.57 -42.04 30.40
N PRO A 356 -12.62 -41.23 30.19
CA PRO A 356 -13.36 -40.58 31.27
C PRO A 356 -13.79 -41.56 32.37
N GLY A 357 -13.72 -41.12 33.62
CA GLY A 357 -14.03 -41.90 34.82
C GLY A 357 -13.01 -42.99 35.18
N LYS A 358 -12.13 -43.41 34.25
CA LYS A 358 -11.19 -44.53 34.43
C LYS A 358 -9.76 -44.07 34.68
N PHE A 359 -9.53 -43.68 35.93
CA PHE A 359 -8.21 -43.42 36.52
C PHE A 359 -7.26 -44.61 36.33
N THR A 360 -6.00 -44.34 35.96
CA THR A 360 -4.94 -45.34 35.76
C THR A 360 -3.78 -45.20 36.74
N GLY A 361 -3.56 -44.02 37.32
CA GLY A 361 -2.58 -43.80 38.39
C GLY A 361 -2.20 -42.32 38.57
N PRO A 362 -1.57 -41.95 39.69
CA PRO A 362 -1.00 -40.61 39.85
C PRO A 362 0.18 -40.45 38.89
N GLY A 363 0.18 -39.34 38.15
CA GLY A 363 1.27 -38.91 37.27
C GLY A 363 2.29 -38.06 38.02
N GLN A 364 2.86 -37.08 37.32
CA GLN A 364 3.81 -36.13 37.90
C GLN A 364 3.12 -35.15 38.87
N ASP A 365 3.91 -34.53 39.74
CA ASP A 365 3.52 -33.29 40.41
C ASP A 365 3.15 -32.23 39.37
N LEU A 366 2.01 -31.60 39.56
CA LEU A 366 1.49 -30.53 38.70
C LEU A 366 1.98 -29.17 39.21
N GLY A 367 1.81 -28.92 40.50
CA GLY A 367 2.16 -27.67 41.18
C GLY A 367 1.57 -27.58 42.59
N THR A 368 1.47 -26.36 43.12
CA THR A 368 0.86 -26.05 44.42
C THR A 368 -0.21 -24.96 44.21
N PHE A 369 -1.39 -25.07 44.83
CA PHE A 369 -2.36 -23.96 44.83
C PHE A 369 -1.72 -22.65 45.32
N GLY A 370 -1.77 -21.62 44.47
CA GLY A 370 -1.33 -20.25 44.78
C GLY A 370 -2.48 -19.30 45.07
N PHE A 371 -3.66 -19.57 44.50
CA PHE A 371 -4.91 -18.84 44.78
C PHE A 371 -6.10 -19.80 44.88
N SER A 372 -7.08 -19.45 45.71
CA SER A 372 -8.41 -20.08 45.71
C SER A 372 -9.47 -19.16 46.31
N GLN A 373 -10.65 -19.12 45.67
CA GLN A 373 -11.86 -18.56 46.25
C GLN A 373 -13.08 -19.43 45.88
N PHE A 374 -13.83 -19.86 46.90
CA PHE A 374 -15.11 -20.58 46.81
C PHE A 374 -16.20 -19.82 47.58
N GLY A 375 -17.17 -19.25 46.86
CA GLY A 375 -18.12 -18.30 47.41
C GLY A 375 -17.51 -16.90 47.54
N GLY A 376 -17.70 -16.26 48.69
CA GLY A 376 -17.21 -14.92 48.97
C GLY A 376 -15.70 -14.83 49.25
N PRO A 377 -15.15 -13.62 49.42
CA PRO A 377 -13.71 -13.42 49.64
C PRO A 377 -13.16 -14.22 50.83
N ASN A 378 -12.00 -14.85 50.64
CA ASN A 378 -11.37 -15.77 51.60
C ASN A 378 -12.23 -17.00 51.96
N ASN A 379 -12.93 -17.59 50.98
CA ASN A 379 -13.79 -18.77 51.16
C ASN A 379 -14.88 -18.52 52.22
N SER A 380 -15.57 -17.38 52.09
CA SER A 380 -16.65 -16.97 53.01
C SER A 380 -18.03 -17.36 52.48
N SER A 381 -18.93 -17.64 53.41
CA SER A 381 -20.34 -17.86 53.09
C SER A 381 -21.02 -16.57 52.60
N VAL A 382 -22.05 -16.75 51.78
CA VAL A 382 -22.98 -15.69 51.38
C VAL A 382 -23.76 -15.19 52.60
N THR A 383 -24.11 -13.91 52.62
CA THR A 383 -24.84 -13.26 53.72
C THR A 383 -26.13 -12.61 53.23
N GLY A 384 -27.14 -12.54 54.10
CA GLY A 384 -28.46 -11.98 53.75
C GLY A 384 -29.44 -12.95 53.11
N LEU A 385 -29.16 -14.27 53.06
CA LEU A 385 -30.09 -15.29 52.52
C LEU A 385 -31.48 -15.28 53.19
N ASP A 386 -31.56 -14.82 54.44
CA ASP A 386 -32.77 -14.72 55.25
C ASP A 386 -33.56 -13.41 55.04
N THR A 387 -32.97 -12.43 54.35
CA THR A 387 -33.42 -11.03 54.33
C THR A 387 -33.41 -10.37 52.94
N ALA A 388 -32.74 -10.97 51.96
CA ALA A 388 -32.71 -10.56 50.56
C ALA A 388 -34.07 -10.66 49.87
N LYS A 389 -34.30 -9.81 48.86
CA LYS A 389 -35.51 -9.80 48.02
C LYS A 389 -35.18 -9.93 46.53
N THR A 390 -33.95 -9.58 46.16
CA THR A 390 -33.34 -9.75 44.85
C THR A 390 -31.91 -10.28 45.03
N GLU A 391 -31.31 -10.77 43.94
CA GLU A 391 -29.89 -11.18 43.92
C GLU A 391 -28.92 -10.06 44.32
N ASP A 392 -29.27 -8.79 44.06
CA ASP A 392 -28.46 -7.62 44.44
C ASP A 392 -28.45 -7.33 45.95
N ASP A 393 -29.39 -7.89 46.72
CA ASP A 393 -29.41 -7.77 48.19
C ASP A 393 -28.43 -8.76 48.87
N LEU A 394 -27.85 -9.72 48.15
CA LEU A 394 -26.97 -10.75 48.69
C LEU A 394 -25.55 -10.22 48.95
N GLY A 395 -25.12 -10.25 50.22
CA GLY A 395 -23.75 -9.93 50.61
C GLY A 395 -22.81 -11.14 50.42
N ASN A 396 -21.51 -10.90 50.24
CA ASN A 396 -20.48 -11.94 50.04
C ASN A 396 -20.70 -12.89 48.84
N VAL A 397 -21.45 -12.48 47.81
CA VAL A 397 -21.44 -13.17 46.52
C VAL A 397 -20.04 -13.09 45.89
N GLY A 398 -19.55 -14.18 45.33
CA GLY A 398 -18.26 -14.22 44.62
C GLY A 398 -18.21 -15.29 43.54
N THR A 399 -17.19 -16.16 43.62
CA THR A 399 -16.77 -17.06 42.54
C THR A 399 -16.43 -18.45 43.09
N ASP A 400 -16.30 -19.45 42.21
CA ASP A 400 -15.68 -20.73 42.50
C ASP A 400 -14.52 -20.95 41.52
N ILE A 401 -13.33 -20.45 41.89
CA ILE A 401 -12.11 -20.51 41.05
C ILE A 401 -10.85 -20.71 41.91
N SER A 402 -9.92 -21.51 41.41
CA SER A 402 -8.57 -21.68 41.98
C SER A 402 -7.50 -21.59 40.91
N VAL A 403 -6.26 -21.32 41.35
CA VAL A 403 -5.08 -21.37 40.52
C VAL A 403 -4.00 -22.23 41.18
N ILE A 404 -3.48 -23.16 40.38
CA ILE A 404 -2.33 -24.00 40.68
C ILE A 404 -1.10 -23.30 40.09
N ASP A 405 -0.20 -22.88 40.96
CA ASP A 405 1.03 -22.16 40.69
C ASP A 405 2.25 -23.06 40.90
N LYS A 406 3.45 -22.48 40.71
CA LYS A 406 4.75 -23.17 40.87
C LYS A 406 4.77 -24.46 40.06
N ILE A 407 4.24 -24.39 38.85
CA ILE A 407 4.06 -25.51 37.95
C ILE A 407 5.39 -26.25 37.81
N ASN A 408 5.31 -27.59 37.86
CA ASN A 408 6.47 -28.44 37.69
C ASN A 408 7.11 -28.15 36.32
N LYS A 409 8.28 -27.52 36.34
CA LYS A 409 9.10 -27.09 35.19
C LYS A 409 9.51 -28.18 34.17
N ASP A 410 9.18 -29.44 34.43
CA ASP A 410 9.33 -30.52 33.43
C ASP A 410 8.04 -30.76 32.61
N LEU A 411 6.90 -30.18 33.03
CA LEU A 411 5.62 -30.15 32.31
C LEU A 411 5.56 -28.99 31.31
N ASP A 412 4.68 -29.10 30.32
CA ASP A 412 4.47 -28.10 29.27
C ASP A 412 2.96 -27.82 29.10
N LEU A 413 2.51 -26.68 29.64
CA LEU A 413 1.09 -26.33 29.75
C LEU A 413 0.56 -25.70 28.47
N LYS A 414 -0.41 -26.35 27.84
CA LYS A 414 -0.90 -25.96 26.51
C LYS A 414 -2.18 -25.12 26.59
N ALA A 415 -2.32 -24.17 25.68
CA ALA A 415 -3.57 -23.46 25.36
C ALA A 415 -4.58 -24.36 24.62
N LEU A 416 -4.81 -25.57 25.15
CA LEU A 416 -5.54 -26.67 24.54
C LEU A 416 -6.45 -27.35 25.59
N VAL A 417 -7.60 -27.84 25.16
CA VAL A 417 -8.54 -28.65 25.96
C VAL A 417 -8.63 -30.04 25.35
N SER A 418 -8.39 -31.08 26.14
CA SER A 418 -8.54 -32.49 25.74
C SER A 418 -9.92 -32.76 25.12
N ASP A 419 -9.96 -33.49 24.01
CA ASP A 419 -11.20 -33.98 23.39
C ASP A 419 -11.64 -35.39 23.87
N TRP A 420 -10.82 -36.03 24.72
CA TRP A 420 -11.00 -37.40 25.23
C TRP A 420 -11.12 -38.52 24.17
N LYS A 421 -10.67 -38.31 22.92
CA LYS A 421 -10.76 -39.32 21.85
C LYS A 421 -9.64 -40.34 21.79
N ALA A 422 -8.41 -39.93 22.08
CA ALA A 422 -7.23 -40.76 21.91
C ALA A 422 -6.93 -41.61 23.15
N ALA A 423 -6.09 -42.64 22.99
CA ALA A 423 -5.73 -43.57 24.06
C ALA A 423 -4.75 -42.95 25.08
N ASP A 424 -3.99 -41.93 24.67
CA ASP A 424 -3.47 -40.91 25.57
C ASP A 424 -4.37 -39.67 25.43
N ILE A 425 -4.74 -39.06 26.55
CA ILE A 425 -5.56 -37.85 26.60
C ILE A 425 -4.94 -36.66 25.85
N ARG A 426 -3.62 -36.70 25.63
CA ARG A 426 -2.84 -35.61 25.02
C ARG A 426 -2.81 -35.66 23.49
N ASP A 427 -3.04 -36.85 22.89
CA ASP A 427 -2.90 -37.09 21.44
C ASP A 427 -4.00 -36.40 20.58
N SER A 428 -5.07 -35.81 21.17
CA SER A 428 -6.08 -35.01 20.46
C SER A 428 -6.76 -33.96 21.36
N SER A 429 -6.99 -32.75 20.83
CA SER A 429 -7.45 -31.60 21.61
C SER A 429 -7.99 -30.43 20.78
N VAL A 430 -8.73 -29.53 21.45
CA VAL A 430 -9.31 -28.29 20.93
C VAL A 430 -8.45 -27.10 21.34
N LYS A 431 -8.25 -26.12 20.45
CA LYS A 431 -7.50 -24.88 20.75
C LYS A 431 -8.36 -23.87 21.51
N VAL A 432 -7.82 -23.34 22.60
CA VAL A 432 -8.40 -22.17 23.29
C VAL A 432 -7.96 -20.91 22.55
N THR A 433 -8.84 -20.24 21.82
CA THR A 433 -8.49 -19.10 20.94
C THR A 433 -8.92 -17.73 21.50
N GLY A 434 -9.64 -17.71 22.62
CA GLY A 434 -10.16 -16.50 23.24
C GLY A 434 -10.81 -16.76 24.59
N VAL A 435 -11.25 -15.69 25.26
CA VAL A 435 -11.93 -15.75 26.57
C VAL A 435 -13.07 -14.74 26.58
N ALA A 436 -14.30 -15.20 26.81
CA ALA A 436 -15.53 -14.39 26.83
C ALA A 436 -16.41 -14.81 28.02
N PRO A 437 -17.34 -13.97 28.50
CA PRO A 437 -18.36 -14.41 29.43
C PRO A 437 -19.33 -15.38 28.76
N ALA A 438 -20.06 -16.14 29.56
CA ALA A 438 -21.24 -16.86 29.09
C ALA A 438 -22.39 -15.89 28.76
N VAL A 439 -23.24 -16.29 27.81
CA VAL A 439 -24.43 -15.55 27.37
C VAL A 439 -25.56 -16.57 27.29
N GLU A 440 -26.80 -16.16 27.56
CA GLU A 440 -27.95 -17.07 27.42
C GLU A 440 -28.09 -17.55 25.96
N GLY A 441 -28.50 -18.80 25.77
CA GLY A 441 -28.59 -19.43 24.46
C GLY A 441 -27.23 -19.89 23.89
N THR A 442 -26.09 -19.50 24.48
CA THR A 442 -24.76 -19.98 24.05
C THR A 442 -24.70 -21.50 24.07
N LYS A 443 -24.20 -22.07 22.98
CA LYS A 443 -23.93 -23.50 22.83
C LYS A 443 -22.60 -23.77 23.52
N ILE A 444 -22.65 -24.51 24.62
CA ILE A 444 -21.52 -24.76 25.51
C ILE A 444 -21.23 -26.25 25.63
N CYS A 445 -20.00 -26.53 26.00
CA CYS A 445 -19.34 -27.74 25.58
C CYS A 445 -18.14 -27.94 26.51
N LYS A 446 -18.20 -28.93 27.41
CA LYS A 446 -17.33 -29.03 28.58
C LYS A 446 -16.54 -30.34 28.63
N SER A 447 -15.31 -30.26 29.12
CA SER A 447 -14.35 -31.37 29.26
C SER A 447 -13.92 -31.53 30.72
N GLY A 448 -14.06 -32.74 31.28
CA GLY A 448 -13.67 -33.07 32.65
C GLY A 448 -13.37 -34.55 32.84
N ARG A 449 -12.68 -34.92 33.93
CA ARG A 449 -12.13 -36.27 34.16
C ARG A 449 -13.15 -37.38 34.41
N THR A 450 -14.40 -37.07 34.72
CA THR A 450 -15.43 -38.05 35.08
C THR A 450 -16.36 -38.35 33.91
N THR A 451 -16.98 -37.33 33.30
CA THR A 451 -17.89 -37.51 32.16
C THR A 451 -17.25 -37.26 30.80
N GLY A 452 -16.06 -36.66 30.76
CA GLY A 452 -15.37 -36.34 29.51
C GLY A 452 -16.08 -35.21 28.76
N TRP A 453 -16.23 -35.40 27.45
CA TRP A 453 -16.80 -34.41 26.54
C TRP A 453 -18.32 -34.47 26.44
N THR A 454 -18.98 -33.39 26.85
CA THR A 454 -20.44 -33.23 26.82
C THR A 454 -20.84 -31.79 26.53
N CYS A 455 -21.90 -31.58 25.77
CA CYS A 455 -22.42 -30.25 25.45
C CYS A 455 -23.87 -30.05 25.90
N GLY A 456 -24.26 -28.77 25.98
CA GLY A 456 -25.60 -28.28 26.29
C GLY A 456 -25.78 -26.84 25.81
N THR A 457 -26.89 -26.22 26.18
CA THR A 457 -27.16 -24.79 25.95
C THR A 457 -27.19 -24.11 27.31
N VAL A 458 -26.60 -22.91 27.41
CA VAL A 458 -26.82 -22.02 28.55
C VAL A 458 -28.28 -21.59 28.55
N ASP A 459 -29.03 -22.01 29.56
CA ASP A 459 -30.43 -21.64 29.82
C ASP A 459 -30.59 -20.74 31.04
N GLU A 460 -29.52 -20.52 31.82
CA GLU A 460 -29.47 -19.66 32.99
C GLU A 460 -28.13 -18.92 33.06
N VAL A 461 -28.14 -17.62 33.37
CA VAL A 461 -26.95 -16.81 33.73
C VAL A 461 -27.32 -15.94 34.94
N GLY A 462 -26.50 -15.94 35.99
CA GLY A 462 -26.82 -15.26 37.25
C GLY A 462 -25.95 -15.70 38.42
N ILE A 463 -26.56 -15.88 39.59
CA ILE A 463 -25.92 -16.43 40.79
C ILE A 463 -26.54 -17.80 41.13
N PHE A 464 -25.71 -18.81 41.38
CA PHE A 464 -26.15 -20.08 41.97
C PHE A 464 -25.63 -20.24 43.40
N LEU A 465 -26.38 -21.01 44.20
CA LEU A 465 -26.04 -21.36 45.58
C LEU A 465 -25.57 -22.82 45.66
N VAL A 466 -24.51 -23.06 46.44
CA VAL A 466 -23.94 -24.39 46.66
C VAL A 466 -23.42 -24.51 48.10
N GLY A 467 -23.45 -25.71 48.68
CA GLY A 467 -22.96 -25.96 50.04
C GLY A 467 -21.43 -25.92 50.14
N GLY A 468 -20.92 -25.27 51.17
CA GLY A 468 -19.52 -25.26 51.57
C GLY A 468 -19.15 -26.39 52.53
N TYR A 469 -17.95 -26.32 53.10
CA TYR A 469 -17.38 -27.39 53.94
C TYR A 469 -17.67 -27.24 55.44
N ASN A 470 -18.17 -26.08 55.88
CA ASN A 470 -18.18 -25.69 57.29
C ASN A 470 -19.51 -25.99 58.03
N GLY A 471 -20.45 -26.70 57.38
CA GLY A 471 -21.70 -27.17 57.98
C GLY A 471 -22.95 -26.83 57.18
N ALA A 472 -24.13 -27.11 57.75
CA ALA A 472 -25.41 -26.94 57.05
C ALA A 472 -25.76 -25.47 56.73
N ASP A 473 -25.23 -24.52 57.49
CA ASP A 473 -25.45 -23.08 57.29
C ASP A 473 -24.38 -22.43 56.36
N ASP A 474 -23.41 -23.21 55.86
CA ASP A 474 -22.33 -22.73 54.99
C ASP A 474 -22.77 -22.64 53.52
N GLY A 475 -23.68 -21.72 53.22
CA GLY A 475 -24.05 -21.40 51.83
C GLY A 475 -22.94 -20.61 51.12
N ARG A 476 -22.53 -21.03 49.92
CA ARG A 476 -21.67 -20.28 49.00
C ARG A 476 -22.51 -19.72 47.85
N ALA A 477 -22.26 -18.48 47.44
CA ALA A 477 -22.89 -17.87 46.27
C ALA A 477 -21.85 -17.57 45.18
N VAL A 478 -22.09 -18.08 43.98
CA VAL A 478 -21.14 -18.07 42.87
C VAL A 478 -21.79 -17.46 41.64
N ARG A 479 -21.12 -16.48 41.01
CA ARG A 479 -21.51 -15.88 39.74
C ARG A 479 -21.14 -16.80 38.58
N GLY A 480 -22.09 -17.05 37.68
CA GLY A 480 -21.90 -18.03 36.63
C GLY A 480 -23.16 -18.32 35.82
N PHE A 481 -23.23 -19.55 35.32
CA PHE A 481 -24.26 -19.99 34.39
C PHE A 481 -24.61 -21.47 34.58
N GLY A 482 -25.79 -21.87 34.10
CA GLY A 482 -26.33 -23.23 34.21
C GLY A 482 -26.55 -23.92 32.85
N MET A 483 -26.69 -25.25 32.89
CA MET A 483 -27.34 -26.03 31.83
C MET A 483 -28.00 -27.31 32.39
N PRO A 484 -28.97 -27.90 31.66
CA PRO A 484 -29.60 -29.17 32.06
C PRO A 484 -28.61 -30.34 32.08
N ASN A 485 -28.70 -31.15 33.13
CA ASN A 485 -27.81 -32.28 33.44
C ASN A 485 -28.59 -33.53 33.92
N PRO A 486 -29.58 -34.02 33.15
CA PRO A 486 -30.44 -35.11 33.60
C PRO A 486 -29.64 -36.38 33.89
N GLY A 487 -29.83 -36.93 35.10
CA GLY A 487 -29.14 -38.13 35.57
C GLY A 487 -27.62 -38.01 35.64
N TYR A 488 -27.06 -36.81 35.81
CA TYR A 488 -25.62 -36.53 35.76
C TYR A 488 -24.94 -36.89 34.42
N SER A 489 -25.73 -36.96 33.34
CA SER A 489 -25.25 -37.36 32.01
C SER A 489 -24.36 -36.31 31.31
N LYS A 490 -24.28 -35.09 31.85
CA LYS A 490 -23.45 -34.00 31.33
C LYS A 490 -22.28 -33.66 32.25
N ALA A 491 -22.51 -33.54 33.56
CA ALA A 491 -21.46 -33.29 34.54
C ALA A 491 -21.70 -34.10 35.82
N ASN A 492 -20.63 -34.58 36.43
CA ASN A 492 -20.68 -35.38 37.66
C ASN A 492 -19.44 -35.11 38.55
N GLU A 493 -19.43 -35.66 39.76
CA GLU A 493 -18.36 -35.48 40.75
C GLU A 493 -16.96 -35.67 40.16
N GLY A 494 -16.07 -34.70 40.39
CA GLY A 494 -14.71 -34.68 39.86
C GLY A 494 -14.55 -34.08 38.46
N ASP A 495 -15.64 -33.79 37.72
CA ASP A 495 -15.58 -32.86 36.59
C ASP A 495 -15.33 -31.41 37.06
N SER A 496 -15.54 -31.13 38.35
CA SER A 496 -15.18 -29.89 39.06
C SER A 496 -13.86 -29.27 38.58
N GLY A 497 -13.90 -27.98 38.25
CA GLY A 497 -12.82 -27.22 37.63
C GLY A 497 -12.68 -27.40 36.12
N GLY A 498 -13.31 -28.40 35.51
CA GLY A 498 -13.14 -28.76 34.10
C GLY A 498 -13.64 -27.70 33.14
N SER A 499 -12.86 -27.48 32.08
CA SER A 499 -13.06 -26.43 31.05
C SER A 499 -14.43 -26.47 30.39
N VAL A 500 -15.03 -25.30 30.23
CA VAL A 500 -16.22 -25.05 29.40
C VAL A 500 -15.86 -24.10 28.28
N ILE A 501 -16.10 -24.50 27.04
CA ILE A 501 -15.84 -23.70 25.84
C ILE A 501 -17.08 -23.54 24.97
N SER A 502 -17.11 -22.47 24.17
CA SER A 502 -17.99 -22.30 23.02
C SER A 502 -17.12 -21.98 21.80
N GLY A 503 -17.21 -22.77 20.73
CA GLY A 503 -16.17 -22.80 19.70
C GLY A 503 -14.80 -23.11 20.30
N GLY A 504 -13.82 -22.24 20.06
CA GLY A 504 -12.52 -22.23 20.75
C GLY A 504 -12.44 -21.25 21.93
N THR A 505 -13.54 -20.56 22.27
CA THR A 505 -13.56 -19.52 23.31
C THR A 505 -13.81 -20.14 24.68
N ALA A 506 -12.92 -19.89 25.65
CA ALA A 506 -13.16 -20.23 27.06
C ALA A 506 -14.29 -19.36 27.63
N VAL A 507 -15.28 -20.00 28.26
CA VAL A 507 -16.45 -19.33 28.88
C VAL A 507 -16.65 -19.65 30.36
N GLY A 508 -16.17 -20.79 30.85
CA GLY A 508 -16.31 -21.14 32.27
C GLY A 508 -15.50 -22.35 32.73
N VAL A 509 -15.60 -22.63 34.03
CA VAL A 509 -15.13 -23.89 34.65
C VAL A 509 -16.28 -24.54 35.41
N THR A 510 -16.33 -25.87 35.39
CA THR A 510 -17.36 -26.67 36.07
C THR A 510 -17.30 -26.45 37.58
N SER A 511 -18.42 -26.09 38.22
CA SER A 511 -18.46 -25.78 39.65
C SER A 511 -19.32 -26.77 40.42
N ALA A 512 -20.63 -26.84 40.13
CA ALA A 512 -21.58 -27.59 40.93
C ALA A 512 -22.56 -28.42 40.07
N ILE A 513 -23.23 -29.37 40.72
CA ILE A 513 -24.31 -30.18 40.16
C ILE A 513 -25.46 -30.23 41.16
N ALA A 514 -26.70 -30.22 40.70
CA ALA A 514 -27.89 -30.23 41.56
C ALA A 514 -28.87 -31.36 41.16
N PRO A 515 -29.41 -32.14 42.13
CA PRO A 515 -30.31 -33.25 41.83
C PRO A 515 -31.78 -32.86 41.67
N ASP A 516 -32.25 -31.82 42.38
CA ASP A 516 -33.66 -31.73 42.78
C ASP A 516 -34.63 -31.18 41.71
N ASP A 517 -34.13 -30.56 40.64
CA ASP A 517 -34.92 -30.12 39.49
C ASP A 517 -34.37 -30.69 38.18
N GLY A 518 -34.83 -31.89 37.81
CA GLY A 518 -34.47 -32.58 36.57
C GLY A 518 -32.99 -32.98 36.41
N GLY A 519 -32.11 -32.57 37.33
CA GLY A 519 -30.66 -32.59 37.20
C GLY A 519 -30.13 -31.34 36.49
N ARG A 520 -29.32 -30.50 37.18
CA ARG A 520 -28.63 -29.33 36.59
C ARG A 520 -27.11 -29.36 36.82
N ALA A 521 -26.37 -28.64 35.98
CA ALA A 521 -24.92 -28.42 36.10
C ALA A 521 -24.65 -26.91 36.04
N TYR A 522 -23.79 -26.44 36.95
CA TYR A 522 -23.43 -25.03 37.11
C TYR A 522 -21.94 -24.81 36.93
N PHE A 523 -21.61 -23.65 36.37
CA PHE A 523 -20.27 -23.30 35.94
C PHE A 523 -19.95 -21.87 36.37
N THR A 524 -18.75 -21.65 36.91
CA THR A 524 -18.21 -20.31 37.17
C THR A 524 -17.96 -19.61 35.84
N ASP A 525 -18.42 -18.37 35.69
CA ASP A 525 -18.06 -17.55 34.52
C ASP A 525 -16.56 -17.24 34.55
N ILE A 526 -15.83 -17.58 33.48
CA ILE A 526 -14.36 -17.47 33.50
C ILE A 526 -13.89 -16.01 33.51
N LYS A 527 -14.67 -15.08 32.94
CA LYS A 527 -14.34 -13.66 32.92
C LYS A 527 -14.71 -12.97 34.23
N ASP A 528 -15.68 -13.47 34.97
CA ASP A 528 -15.97 -13.02 36.33
C ASP A 528 -14.96 -13.59 37.34
N GLY A 529 -14.75 -14.91 37.36
CA GLY A 529 -13.83 -15.56 38.29
C GLY A 529 -12.41 -15.04 38.23
N LEU A 530 -11.87 -14.74 37.04
CA LEU A 530 -10.53 -14.14 36.91
C LEU A 530 -10.40 -12.75 37.55
N LYS A 531 -11.50 -11.98 37.73
CA LYS A 531 -11.46 -10.68 38.46
C LYS A 531 -11.12 -10.84 39.94
N HIS A 532 -11.36 -12.02 40.51
CA HIS A 532 -11.04 -12.34 41.89
C HIS A 532 -9.59 -12.81 42.07
N THR A 533 -8.90 -13.16 40.98
CA THR A 533 -7.48 -13.54 40.99
C THR A 533 -6.57 -12.32 40.91
N ASP A 534 -5.38 -12.38 41.50
CA ASP A 534 -4.40 -11.29 41.46
C ASP A 534 -3.65 -11.22 40.11
N GLY A 535 -4.38 -10.89 39.05
CA GLY A 535 -3.84 -10.62 37.71
C GLY A 535 -3.57 -11.85 36.83
N TYR A 536 -4.22 -12.99 37.09
CA TYR A 536 -4.04 -14.21 36.28
C TYR A 536 -4.82 -14.13 34.95
N SER A 537 -4.42 -14.94 33.97
CA SER A 537 -5.00 -14.97 32.63
C SER A 537 -5.04 -16.38 32.03
N ILE A 538 -5.95 -16.64 31.09
CA ILE A 538 -6.00 -17.90 30.34
C ILE A 538 -4.97 -17.89 29.21
N ALA A 539 -4.30 -19.01 29.00
CA ALA A 539 -3.43 -19.22 27.86
C ALA A 539 -4.28 -19.44 26.59
N VAL A 540 -4.10 -18.58 25.58
CA VAL A 540 -4.78 -18.63 24.29
C VAL A 540 -3.79 -18.93 23.16
N PHE A 541 -4.17 -19.87 22.29
CA PHE A 541 -3.44 -20.25 21.11
C PHE A 541 -3.40 -19.09 20.10
N LEU A 542 -2.19 -18.61 19.81
CA LEU A 542 -1.97 -17.62 18.76
C LEU A 542 -1.54 -18.31 17.46
N ASN A 543 -2.21 -17.96 16.36
CA ASN A 543 -1.78 -18.40 15.04
C ASN A 543 -0.38 -17.86 14.69
N ALA A 544 0.40 -18.70 14.01
CA ALA A 544 1.73 -18.34 13.55
C ALA A 544 1.66 -17.24 12.46
N PRO A 545 2.59 -16.27 12.46
CA PRO A 545 2.63 -15.19 11.48
C PRO A 545 3.28 -15.66 10.17
N ALA A 546 2.81 -15.18 9.02
CA ALA A 546 3.40 -15.48 7.71
C ALA A 546 3.62 -14.20 6.91
N VAL A 547 4.72 -14.11 6.15
CA VAL A 547 4.90 -13.06 5.12
C VAL A 547 4.16 -13.49 3.85
N VAL A 548 3.38 -12.59 3.27
CA VAL A 548 2.58 -12.86 2.07
C VAL A 548 3.11 -12.07 0.86
N THR A 549 3.70 -10.89 1.08
CA THR A 549 4.33 -10.10 0.03
C THR A 549 5.62 -9.43 0.52
N PRO A 550 6.73 -9.46 -0.26
CA PRO A 550 6.96 -10.27 -1.46
C PRO A 550 6.86 -11.78 -1.19
N ALA A 551 6.79 -12.60 -2.26
CA ALA A 551 6.83 -14.05 -2.13
C ALA A 551 8.20 -14.50 -1.61
N GLU A 552 8.24 -15.44 -0.66
CA GLU A 552 9.47 -15.87 0.02
C GLU A 552 10.58 -16.31 -0.94
N GLY A 553 11.85 -16.05 -0.58
CA GLY A 553 13.01 -16.34 -1.42
C GLY A 553 13.24 -15.35 -2.57
N SER A 554 12.35 -14.37 -2.77
CA SER A 554 12.54 -13.32 -3.79
C SER A 554 13.74 -12.41 -3.50
N ASP A 555 14.30 -11.85 -4.57
CA ASP A 555 15.10 -10.63 -4.51
C ASP A 555 14.24 -9.46 -4.00
N ILE A 556 14.71 -8.72 -2.99
CA ILE A 556 14.06 -7.52 -2.45
C ILE A 556 15.05 -6.35 -2.37
N ALA A 557 14.55 -5.12 -2.38
CA ALA A 557 15.36 -3.91 -2.24
C ALA A 557 15.54 -3.50 -0.76
N VAL A 558 16.63 -2.80 -0.46
CA VAL A 558 16.85 -2.12 0.83
C VAL A 558 15.63 -1.26 1.21
N GLY A 559 15.14 -1.42 2.44
CA GLY A 559 13.98 -0.66 2.95
C GLY A 559 12.63 -1.01 2.31
N GLN A 560 12.55 -2.02 1.44
CA GLN A 560 11.29 -2.52 0.89
C GLN A 560 10.37 -3.01 2.02
N THR A 561 9.08 -2.73 1.91
CA THR A 561 8.10 -3.17 2.90
C THR A 561 7.69 -4.62 2.65
N LEU A 562 7.79 -5.45 3.68
CA LEU A 562 7.26 -6.80 3.75
C LEU A 562 5.91 -6.74 4.47
N ASN A 563 4.87 -7.34 3.88
CA ASN A 563 3.54 -7.41 4.48
C ASN A 563 3.17 -8.86 4.73
N GLY A 564 2.65 -9.14 5.93
CA GLY A 564 2.27 -10.45 6.37
C GLY A 564 0.90 -10.48 7.04
N THR A 565 0.46 -11.68 7.37
CA THR A 565 -0.85 -11.97 7.97
C THR A 565 -0.71 -12.82 9.23
N VAL A 566 -1.66 -12.63 10.15
CA VAL A 566 -1.90 -13.51 11.30
C VAL A 566 -3.40 -13.75 11.36
N SER A 567 -3.83 -14.98 11.09
CA SER A 567 -5.26 -15.33 11.12
C SER A 567 -5.82 -15.27 12.54
N GLY A 568 -7.04 -14.81 12.73
CA GLY A 568 -7.73 -14.77 14.03
C GLY A 568 -7.00 -14.04 15.17
N ALA A 569 -6.05 -13.14 14.86
CA ALA A 569 -5.21 -12.50 15.88
C ALA A 569 -6.04 -11.61 16.83
N PRO A 570 -5.96 -11.81 18.17
CA PRO A 570 -6.65 -10.97 19.14
C PRO A 570 -6.22 -9.50 19.07
N SER A 571 -7.06 -8.60 19.57
CA SER A 571 -6.74 -7.17 19.60
C SER A 571 -5.47 -6.89 20.43
N GLY A 572 -4.69 -5.88 20.04
CA GLY A 572 -3.41 -5.56 20.69
C GLY A 572 -2.22 -6.46 20.31
N SER A 573 -2.43 -7.53 19.54
CA SER A 573 -1.35 -8.45 19.13
C SER A 573 -0.23 -7.75 18.37
N THR A 574 0.99 -8.26 18.54
CA THR A 574 2.17 -7.86 17.76
C THR A 574 2.86 -9.08 17.17
N VAL A 575 3.73 -8.87 16.18
CA VAL A 575 4.68 -9.86 15.69
C VAL A 575 6.08 -9.42 16.12
N LYS A 576 6.78 -10.24 16.91
CA LYS A 576 8.22 -10.10 17.18
C LYS A 576 8.97 -10.54 15.92
N ILE A 577 9.92 -9.75 15.44
CA ILE A 577 10.82 -10.09 14.33
C ILE A 577 12.26 -10.08 14.85
N LYS A 578 12.98 -11.19 14.65
CA LYS A 578 14.39 -11.36 15.04
C LYS A 578 15.22 -11.75 13.81
N SER A 579 16.44 -11.24 13.70
CA SER A 579 17.40 -11.58 12.63
C SER A 579 18.82 -11.58 13.23
N ALA A 580 19.69 -12.46 12.75
CA ALA A 580 21.06 -12.56 13.26
C ALA A 580 21.83 -11.24 13.08
N GLY A 581 22.62 -10.84 14.08
CA GLY A 581 23.38 -9.59 14.08
C GLY A 581 22.55 -8.29 14.12
N GLN A 582 21.21 -8.36 14.06
CA GLN A 582 20.34 -7.18 13.98
C GLN A 582 19.50 -6.99 15.25
N LYS A 583 19.08 -5.74 15.49
CA LYS A 583 18.22 -5.40 16.63
C LYS A 583 16.81 -5.95 16.38
N ASN A 584 16.32 -6.77 17.31
CA ASN A 584 14.92 -7.23 17.32
C ASN A 584 13.93 -6.06 17.19
N ILE A 585 12.95 -6.22 16.29
CA ILE A 585 11.87 -5.25 16.07
C ILE A 585 10.51 -5.90 16.33
N SER A 586 9.45 -5.09 16.39
CA SER A 586 8.07 -5.56 16.56
C SER A 586 7.14 -4.80 15.62
N ALA A 587 6.25 -5.52 14.94
CA ALA A 587 5.19 -4.96 14.11
C ALA A 587 3.84 -5.14 14.81
N LYS A 588 3.00 -4.10 14.83
CA LYS A 588 1.62 -4.24 15.32
C LYS A 588 0.79 -5.04 14.33
N VAL A 589 -0.08 -5.93 14.84
CA VAL A 589 -1.13 -6.56 14.04
C VAL A 589 -2.37 -5.68 14.06
N ALA A 590 -2.91 -5.37 12.88
CA ALA A 590 -4.19 -4.68 12.71
C ALA A 590 -5.01 -5.43 11.66
N ASN A 591 -6.25 -5.80 11.99
CA ASN A 591 -7.18 -6.54 11.12
C ASN A 591 -6.52 -7.79 10.48
N GLY A 592 -5.80 -8.57 11.29
CA GLY A 592 -5.08 -9.78 10.87
C GLY A 592 -3.86 -9.55 9.99
N LYS A 593 -3.35 -8.31 9.87
CA LYS A 593 -2.21 -7.95 9.02
C LYS A 593 -1.12 -7.23 9.80
N PHE A 594 0.13 -7.42 9.40
CA PHE A 594 1.30 -6.70 9.91
C PHE A 594 2.24 -6.33 8.76
N SER A 595 3.13 -5.36 8.98
CA SER A 595 4.20 -5.06 8.04
C SER A 595 5.47 -4.56 8.74
N PHE A 596 6.61 -4.79 8.10
CA PHE A 596 7.92 -4.30 8.51
C PHE A 596 8.76 -3.98 7.27
N LYS A 597 9.97 -3.45 7.44
CA LYS A 597 10.87 -3.14 6.32
C LYS A 597 12.10 -4.04 6.32
N ALA A 598 12.60 -4.33 5.12
CA ALA A 598 13.92 -4.89 4.93
C ALA A 598 14.98 -3.93 5.53
N PRO A 599 16.06 -4.45 6.16
CA PRO A 599 17.16 -3.64 6.67
C PRO A 599 17.94 -2.90 5.56
N ALA A 600 18.96 -2.14 5.98
CA ALA A 600 19.84 -1.41 5.09
C ALA A 600 20.94 -2.27 4.45
N ASP A 601 21.24 -3.42 5.06
CA ASP A 601 22.36 -4.28 4.69
C ASP A 601 22.05 -5.15 3.47
N PHE A 602 23.06 -5.39 2.65
CA PHE A 602 22.98 -6.16 1.42
C PHE A 602 23.34 -7.63 1.65
N GLY A 603 22.68 -8.55 0.92
CA GLY A 603 22.92 -9.99 1.01
C GLY A 603 21.71 -10.77 1.56
N LYS A 604 21.96 -11.97 2.08
CA LYS A 604 20.89 -12.85 2.60
C LYS A 604 20.34 -12.30 3.92
N TYR A 605 19.02 -12.19 4.03
CA TYR A 605 18.28 -11.76 5.22
C TYR A 605 17.40 -12.91 5.71
N ASP A 606 17.95 -13.71 6.62
CA ASP A 606 17.23 -14.74 7.40
C ASP A 606 16.62 -14.11 8.65
N PHE A 607 15.33 -14.35 8.89
CA PHE A 607 14.63 -13.83 10.06
C PHE A 607 13.63 -14.85 10.62
N THR A 608 13.22 -14.62 11.87
CA THR A 608 12.13 -15.37 12.51
C THR A 608 11.01 -14.43 12.93
N LEU A 609 9.78 -14.94 12.90
CA LEU A 609 8.56 -14.24 13.27
C LEU A 609 7.80 -15.00 14.36
N GLN A 610 7.18 -14.27 15.28
CA GLN A 610 6.39 -14.86 16.37
C GLN A 610 5.25 -13.90 16.76
N THR A 611 4.00 -14.34 16.70
CA THR A 611 2.84 -13.56 17.19
C THR A 611 2.86 -13.55 18.71
N VAL A 612 2.61 -12.40 19.34
CA VAL A 612 2.55 -12.26 20.80
C VAL A 612 1.38 -11.37 21.24
N ASN A 613 0.66 -11.82 22.27
CA ASN A 613 -0.47 -11.11 22.89
C ASN A 613 -0.45 -11.33 24.42
N GLY A 614 -0.06 -10.32 25.19
CA GLY A 614 0.28 -10.52 26.60
C GLY A 614 1.48 -11.47 26.74
N PHE A 615 1.35 -12.49 27.57
CA PHE A 615 2.33 -13.59 27.71
C PHE A 615 2.20 -14.67 26.63
N ASN A 616 1.05 -14.74 25.94
CA ASN A 616 0.81 -15.74 24.89
C ASN A 616 1.75 -15.52 23.71
N GLU A 617 2.40 -16.58 23.24
CA GLU A 617 3.24 -16.57 22.03
C GLU A 617 2.79 -17.66 21.04
N SER A 618 2.87 -17.40 19.74
CA SER A 618 2.70 -18.43 18.71
C SER A 618 3.94 -19.32 18.60
N THR A 619 3.80 -20.43 17.86
CA THR A 619 4.96 -21.07 17.24
C THR A 619 5.73 -20.08 16.36
N ILE A 620 7.04 -20.26 16.28
CA ILE A 620 7.94 -19.42 15.49
C ILE A 620 7.92 -19.88 14.03
N THR A 621 7.72 -18.95 13.10
CA THR A 621 7.98 -19.16 11.68
C THR A 621 9.32 -18.55 11.29
N LYS A 622 9.89 -19.05 10.19
CA LYS A 622 11.10 -18.50 9.56
C LYS A 622 10.72 -17.77 8.29
N GLY A 623 11.61 -16.92 7.80
CA GLY A 623 11.56 -16.38 6.46
C GLY A 623 12.96 -16.03 5.94
N SER A 624 13.16 -16.10 4.62
CA SER A 624 14.40 -15.71 3.97
C SER A 624 14.15 -14.88 2.69
N PHE A 625 14.92 -13.81 2.51
CA PHE A 625 15.00 -13.03 1.26
C PHE A 625 16.45 -12.66 0.93
N ASN A 626 16.71 -12.35 -0.34
CA ASN A 626 17.98 -11.75 -0.75
C ASN A 626 17.80 -10.24 -0.93
N ILE A 627 18.47 -9.43 -0.12
CA ILE A 627 18.46 -7.98 -0.25
C ILE A 627 19.49 -7.58 -1.30
N VAL A 628 19.00 -7.18 -2.47
CA VAL A 628 19.82 -6.87 -3.66
C VAL A 628 19.84 -5.37 -3.95
N ILE A 629 20.93 -4.92 -4.58
CA ILE A 629 20.98 -3.59 -5.18
C ILE A 629 20.14 -3.56 -6.47
N GLY A 630 19.09 -2.75 -6.47
CA GLY A 630 18.22 -2.57 -7.64
C GLY A 630 18.97 -2.01 -8.85
N ALA A 631 18.42 -2.18 -10.06
CA ALA A 631 19.00 -1.59 -11.27
C ALA A 631 19.03 -0.05 -11.20
N PRO A 632 20.04 0.62 -11.78
CA PRO A 632 19.94 2.06 -12.03
C PRO A 632 18.88 2.32 -13.11
N ALA A 633 18.33 3.53 -13.18
CA ALA A 633 17.49 3.94 -14.31
C ALA A 633 18.27 4.89 -15.23
N ILE A 634 18.22 4.67 -16.54
CA ILE A 634 18.76 5.62 -17.53
C ILE A 634 17.65 6.60 -17.90
N THR A 635 17.83 7.88 -17.60
CA THR A 635 16.82 8.93 -17.87
C THR A 635 17.10 9.71 -19.13
N THR A 636 18.36 9.79 -19.59
CA THR A 636 18.73 10.52 -20.80
C THR A 636 19.95 9.89 -21.48
N PRO A 637 19.88 9.56 -22.78
CA PRO A 637 18.67 9.45 -23.61
C PRO A 637 17.69 8.40 -23.07
N LYS A 638 16.39 8.64 -23.27
CA LYS A 638 15.32 7.68 -22.92
C LYS A 638 15.17 6.64 -24.05
N THR A 639 14.83 5.41 -23.69
CA THR A 639 14.50 4.35 -24.66
C THR A 639 13.44 4.81 -25.67
N GLY A 640 13.69 4.58 -26.96
CA GLY A 640 12.83 5.03 -28.07
C GLY A 640 12.99 6.50 -28.46
N ALA A 641 13.88 7.26 -27.82
CA ALA A 641 14.13 8.65 -28.21
C ALA A 641 14.74 8.73 -29.62
N THR A 642 14.24 9.67 -30.42
CA THR A 642 14.89 10.11 -31.67
C THR A 642 15.38 11.53 -31.47
N LEU A 643 16.68 11.74 -31.60
CA LEU A 643 17.39 12.98 -31.32
C LEU A 643 17.96 13.58 -32.61
N ASN A 644 18.04 14.89 -32.68
CA ASN A 644 18.53 15.62 -33.87
C ASN A 644 19.92 16.26 -33.67
N ALA A 645 20.61 15.92 -32.58
CA ALA A 645 21.92 16.47 -32.20
C ALA A 645 22.78 15.41 -31.49
N PRO A 646 24.12 15.47 -31.58
CA PRO A 646 25.03 14.52 -30.94
C PRO A 646 24.86 14.41 -29.42
N VAL A 647 25.02 13.19 -28.88
CA VAL A 647 24.90 12.92 -27.44
C VAL A 647 26.30 12.83 -26.81
N SER A 648 26.62 13.77 -25.92
CA SER A 648 27.91 13.87 -25.23
C SER A 648 27.88 13.44 -23.75
N THR A 649 26.71 13.03 -23.25
CA THR A 649 26.47 12.64 -21.84
C THR A 649 25.30 11.66 -21.76
N ILE A 650 25.44 10.61 -20.95
CA ILE A 650 24.36 9.69 -20.55
C ILE A 650 24.08 9.90 -19.06
N SER A 651 22.82 10.03 -18.64
CA SER A 651 22.47 10.31 -17.24
C SER A 651 21.26 9.53 -16.75
N GLY A 652 21.11 9.44 -15.42
CA GLY A 652 20.12 8.59 -14.79
C GLY A 652 20.00 8.76 -13.28
N THR A 653 19.31 7.80 -12.66
CA THR A 653 19.19 7.66 -11.20
C THR A 653 19.65 6.29 -10.70
N GLY A 654 19.99 6.19 -9.42
CA GLY A 654 20.54 4.99 -8.79
C GLY A 654 20.55 5.06 -7.26
N VAL A 655 21.26 4.12 -6.62
CA VAL A 655 21.44 4.09 -5.16
C VAL A 655 22.59 4.99 -4.76
N ALA A 656 22.36 5.96 -3.87
CA ALA A 656 23.38 6.93 -3.45
C ALA A 656 24.68 6.25 -2.95
N GLY A 657 25.81 6.72 -3.49
CA GLY A 657 27.14 6.18 -3.24
C GLY A 657 27.48 4.87 -3.99
N ALA A 658 26.58 4.33 -4.82
CA ALA A 658 26.93 3.25 -5.74
C ALA A 658 27.76 3.77 -6.92
N VAL A 659 28.56 2.90 -7.53
CA VAL A 659 29.25 3.18 -8.80
C VAL A 659 28.45 2.59 -9.95
N VAL A 660 28.00 3.44 -10.87
CA VAL A 660 27.38 3.05 -12.14
C VAL A 660 28.47 2.76 -13.16
N THR A 661 28.31 1.65 -13.88
CA THR A 661 29.14 1.27 -15.03
C THR A 661 28.28 1.24 -16.28
N LEU A 662 28.66 2.04 -17.27
CA LEU A 662 28.03 2.14 -18.58
C LEU A 662 28.78 1.28 -19.60
N THR A 663 28.04 0.51 -20.41
CA THR A 663 28.53 -0.34 -21.50
C THR A 663 27.57 -0.33 -22.70
N GLY A 664 27.98 -0.94 -23.82
CA GLY A 664 27.27 -0.88 -25.10
C GLY A 664 28.01 0.07 -26.05
N ASP A 665 27.27 0.81 -26.87
CA ASP A 665 27.86 1.75 -27.85
C ASP A 665 28.45 3.02 -27.19
N ALA A 666 28.30 3.17 -25.88
CA ALA A 666 29.00 4.13 -25.03
C ALA A 666 29.48 3.43 -23.76
N SER A 667 30.59 3.91 -23.19
CA SER A 667 31.17 3.37 -21.96
C SER A 667 31.64 4.47 -21.02
N GLY A 668 31.85 4.11 -19.75
CA GLY A 668 32.30 5.01 -18.71
C GLY A 668 31.78 4.61 -17.33
N THR A 669 32.14 5.38 -16.30
CA THR A 669 31.64 5.17 -14.93
C THR A 669 31.23 6.49 -14.28
N ALA A 670 30.32 6.43 -13.31
CA ALA A 670 29.91 7.57 -12.49
C ALA A 670 29.49 7.11 -11.09
N THR A 671 29.85 7.86 -10.05
CA THR A 671 29.29 7.62 -8.71
C THR A 671 27.91 8.29 -8.61
N VAL A 672 26.93 7.59 -8.04
CA VAL A 672 25.60 8.17 -7.77
C VAL A 672 25.70 9.16 -6.61
N ALA A 673 25.28 10.39 -6.84
CA ALA A 673 25.27 11.47 -5.85
C ALA A 673 24.24 11.22 -4.73
N ALA A 674 24.32 12.02 -3.66
CA ALA A 674 23.43 11.92 -2.49
C ALA A 674 21.95 12.19 -2.80
N ASP A 675 21.64 12.85 -3.93
CA ASP A 675 20.28 13.08 -4.42
C ASP A 675 19.75 11.94 -5.33
N GLY A 676 20.52 10.85 -5.45
CA GLY A 676 20.19 9.68 -6.25
C GLY A 676 20.46 9.81 -7.76
N LYS A 677 21.09 10.89 -8.24
CA LYS A 677 21.41 11.07 -9.67
C LYS A 677 22.84 10.63 -10.03
N TRP A 678 23.04 10.25 -11.28
CA TRP A 678 24.36 10.00 -11.87
C TRP A 678 24.44 10.54 -13.31
N SER A 679 25.66 10.79 -13.79
CA SER A 679 25.92 11.31 -15.13
C SER A 679 27.30 10.86 -15.62
N VAL A 680 27.35 10.19 -16.76
CA VAL A 680 28.57 9.78 -17.46
C VAL A 680 28.75 10.74 -18.64
N LYS A 681 29.76 11.61 -18.55
CA LYS A 681 30.25 12.37 -19.71
C LYS A 681 30.98 11.42 -20.66
N LEU A 682 30.72 11.54 -21.95
CA LEU A 682 31.43 10.80 -22.98
C LEU A 682 32.64 11.60 -23.48
N ASP A 683 33.75 10.90 -23.73
CA ASP A 683 34.97 11.47 -24.32
C ASP A 683 34.76 11.85 -25.79
N THR A 684 34.13 10.96 -26.55
CA THR A 684 33.62 11.18 -27.91
C THR A 684 32.11 11.25 -27.87
N ALA A 685 31.50 12.30 -28.42
CA ALA A 685 30.06 12.39 -28.54
C ALA A 685 29.53 11.43 -29.60
N LEU A 686 28.41 10.74 -29.31
CA LEU A 686 27.72 9.89 -30.26
C LEU A 686 27.14 10.76 -31.38
N SER A 687 27.49 10.45 -32.62
CA SER A 687 27.10 11.17 -33.84
C SER A 687 25.74 10.68 -34.35
N TYR A 688 25.46 10.79 -35.65
CA TYR A 688 24.28 10.17 -36.25
C TYR A 688 24.42 8.64 -36.31
N GLY A 689 23.36 7.92 -35.94
CA GLY A 689 23.32 6.46 -35.83
C GLY A 689 22.17 5.96 -34.97
N GLU A 690 22.06 4.63 -34.85
CA GLU A 690 21.25 3.97 -33.81
C GLU A 690 22.18 3.43 -32.74
N TYR A 691 21.77 3.55 -31.48
CA TYR A 691 22.62 3.30 -30.31
C TYR A 691 21.87 2.54 -29.23
N SER A 692 22.59 1.69 -28.51
CA SER A 692 22.10 0.87 -27.41
C SER A 692 23.12 0.86 -26.27
N VAL A 693 22.72 1.39 -25.11
CA VAL A 693 23.54 1.50 -23.90
C VAL A 693 22.93 0.72 -22.75
N SER A 694 23.79 0.22 -21.87
CA SER A 694 23.47 -0.63 -20.74
C SER A 694 24.17 -0.09 -19.49
N ALA A 695 23.44 0.02 -18.39
CA ALA A 695 23.96 0.51 -17.11
C ALA A 695 23.69 -0.51 -16.00
N THR A 696 24.75 -0.92 -15.29
CA THR A 696 24.66 -1.59 -13.98
C THR A 696 25.14 -0.62 -12.90
N GLN A 697 24.81 -0.89 -11.64
CA GLN A 697 25.42 -0.20 -10.51
C GLN A 697 25.91 -1.20 -9.45
N ALA A 698 27.04 -0.89 -8.82
CA ALA A 698 27.64 -1.73 -7.80
C ALA A 698 27.86 -0.95 -6.49
N LYS A 699 27.64 -1.62 -5.36
CA LYS A 699 27.89 -1.11 -4.01
C LYS A 699 28.06 -2.27 -3.03
N ASP A 700 28.95 -2.12 -2.06
CA ASP A 700 29.11 -3.05 -0.94
C ASP A 700 29.26 -4.53 -1.37
N GLY A 701 30.03 -4.75 -2.46
CA GLY A 701 30.28 -6.06 -3.06
C GLY A 701 29.21 -6.57 -4.03
N GLN A 702 27.97 -6.05 -3.98
CA GLN A 702 26.91 -6.45 -4.91
C GLN A 702 26.89 -5.63 -6.20
N THR A 703 26.41 -6.23 -7.29
CA THR A 703 26.17 -5.59 -8.59
C THR A 703 24.72 -5.80 -9.02
N SER A 704 24.09 -4.77 -9.56
CA SER A 704 22.68 -4.79 -9.95
C SER A 704 22.43 -5.56 -11.24
N LYS A 705 21.17 -5.93 -11.46
CA LYS A 705 20.65 -6.18 -12.82
C LYS A 705 20.84 -4.93 -13.68
N ALA A 706 21.04 -5.11 -14.98
CA ALA A 706 21.29 -4.02 -15.92
C ALA A 706 19.99 -3.36 -16.41
N ALA A 707 19.97 -2.03 -16.48
CA ALA A 707 18.98 -1.28 -17.26
C ALA A 707 19.54 -0.95 -18.65
N LYS A 708 18.67 -0.86 -19.65
CA LYS A 708 19.05 -0.58 -21.04
C LYS A 708 18.28 0.62 -21.60
N SER A 709 18.94 1.40 -22.44
CA SER A 709 18.32 2.46 -23.24
C SER A 709 18.81 2.34 -24.68
N SER A 710 17.88 2.29 -25.62
CA SER A 710 18.16 2.26 -27.06
C SER A 710 17.49 3.45 -27.73
N PHE A 711 18.24 4.21 -28.52
CA PHE A 711 17.83 5.50 -29.07
C PHE A 711 18.49 5.76 -30.42
N LYS A 712 17.92 6.67 -31.19
CA LYS A 712 18.42 7.08 -32.51
C LYS A 712 18.88 8.54 -32.47
N ILE A 713 20.00 8.84 -33.09
CA ILE A 713 20.44 10.20 -33.42
C ILE A 713 20.40 10.31 -34.95
N GLN A 714 19.65 11.28 -35.48
CA GLN A 714 19.47 11.44 -36.92
C GLN A 714 19.74 12.87 -37.38
N LEU A 715 20.11 13.01 -38.64
CA LEU A 715 20.23 14.32 -39.27
C LEU A 715 18.81 14.86 -39.53
N ALA A 716 18.46 15.99 -38.91
CA ALA A 716 17.19 16.66 -39.15
C ALA A 716 17.02 17.02 -40.64
N ALA A 717 15.80 17.12 -41.13
CA ALA A 717 15.54 17.73 -42.43
C ALA A 717 16.00 19.20 -42.45
N PRO A 718 16.44 19.74 -43.60
CA PRO A 718 16.53 21.19 -43.77
C PRO A 718 15.12 21.80 -43.78
N ALA A 719 15.01 23.12 -43.67
CA ALA A 719 13.77 23.86 -43.90
C ALA A 719 13.96 24.85 -45.05
N ILE A 720 12.97 24.95 -45.93
CA ILE A 720 12.89 25.99 -46.97
C ILE A 720 12.06 27.14 -46.39
N THR A 721 12.63 28.34 -46.25
CA THR A 721 11.93 29.53 -45.75
C THR A 721 11.43 30.40 -46.90
N THR A 722 12.18 30.44 -48.00
CA THR A 722 11.85 31.18 -49.23
C THR A 722 12.00 30.24 -50.42
N PRO A 723 10.99 30.08 -51.29
CA PRO A 723 9.61 30.51 -51.14
C PRO A 723 8.91 29.83 -49.97
N ALA A 724 7.97 30.52 -49.32
CA ALA A 724 7.17 29.96 -48.23
C ALA A 724 6.06 29.02 -48.77
N ASN A 725 5.82 27.91 -48.07
CA ASN A 725 4.90 26.87 -48.51
C ASN A 725 3.43 27.35 -48.60
N GLY A 726 2.75 26.97 -49.67
CA GLY A 726 1.36 27.32 -49.96
C GLY A 726 1.14 28.79 -50.37
N LYS A 727 2.19 29.57 -50.61
CA LYS A 727 2.08 30.98 -50.99
C LYS A 727 2.06 31.19 -52.51
N THR A 728 1.44 32.29 -52.91
CA THR A 728 1.49 32.83 -54.26
C THR A 728 2.42 34.05 -54.26
N PHE A 729 3.36 34.09 -55.20
CA PHE A 729 4.33 35.15 -55.42
C PHE A 729 4.02 35.88 -56.73
N THR A 730 4.26 37.17 -56.78
CA THR A 730 3.88 38.04 -57.90
C THR A 730 5.14 38.58 -58.58
N GLY A 731 5.25 38.40 -59.89
CA GLY A 731 6.47 38.74 -60.64
C GLY A 731 7.53 37.65 -60.53
N VAL A 732 8.82 38.04 -60.51
CA VAL A 732 9.95 37.10 -60.54
C VAL A 732 10.29 36.52 -59.16
N GLN A 733 10.49 35.20 -59.10
CA GLN A 733 11.10 34.53 -57.94
C GLN A 733 12.53 34.12 -58.32
N SER A 734 13.53 34.78 -57.73
CA SER A 734 14.96 34.64 -58.05
C SER A 734 15.84 34.14 -56.90
N GLU A 735 15.26 33.82 -55.74
CA GLU A 735 15.98 33.24 -54.59
C GLU A 735 15.22 32.04 -54.01
N ILE A 736 15.95 30.96 -53.69
CA ILE A 736 15.51 29.88 -52.82
C ILE A 736 16.41 29.87 -51.57
N ALA A 737 15.84 30.07 -50.39
CA ALA A 737 16.60 30.17 -49.13
C ALA A 737 15.96 29.38 -47.99
N GLY A 738 16.75 29.07 -46.97
CA GLY A 738 16.31 28.25 -45.85
C GLY A 738 17.34 28.08 -44.73
N THR A 739 17.09 27.08 -43.89
CA THR A 739 17.96 26.68 -42.77
C THR A 739 18.31 25.20 -42.82
N GLY A 740 19.39 24.82 -42.15
CA GLY A 740 19.88 23.45 -42.06
C GLY A 740 20.88 23.27 -40.91
N VAL A 741 21.56 22.12 -40.88
CA VAL A 741 22.65 21.88 -39.93
C VAL A 741 23.92 22.55 -40.46
N ALA A 742 24.54 23.41 -39.64
CA ALA A 742 25.71 24.18 -40.04
C ALA A 742 26.83 23.31 -40.63
N GLY A 743 27.33 23.68 -41.81
CA GLY A 743 28.36 22.93 -42.53
C GLY A 743 27.88 21.71 -43.33
N ALA A 744 26.62 21.28 -43.20
CA ALA A 744 26.02 20.25 -44.04
C ALA A 744 25.77 20.76 -45.48
N THR A 745 25.48 19.84 -46.40
CA THR A 745 25.15 20.16 -47.79
C THR A 745 23.66 19.91 -48.04
N VAL A 746 22.92 20.94 -48.46
CA VAL A 746 21.53 20.84 -48.91
C VAL A 746 21.50 20.60 -50.41
N LYS A 747 20.74 19.59 -50.83
CA LYS A 747 20.39 19.32 -52.22
C LYS A 747 18.91 19.65 -52.45
N LEU A 748 18.65 20.48 -53.45
CA LEU A 748 17.33 20.81 -53.94
C LEU A 748 16.95 19.88 -55.13
N SER A 749 15.66 19.63 -55.31
CA SER A 749 15.11 18.98 -56.51
C SER A 749 13.66 19.38 -56.78
N GLY A 750 13.22 19.28 -58.03
CA GLY A 750 11.91 19.74 -58.47
C GLY A 750 12.06 20.94 -59.42
N ALA A 751 11.36 22.04 -59.14
CA ALA A 751 11.45 23.28 -59.92
C ALA A 751 12.86 23.91 -59.94
N VAL A 752 13.68 23.61 -58.92
CA VAL A 752 15.10 23.96 -58.85
C VAL A 752 15.85 22.69 -58.43
N THR A 753 16.94 22.36 -59.13
CA THR A 753 17.79 21.18 -58.83
C THR A 753 19.22 21.64 -58.63
N GLU A 754 19.52 22.09 -57.41
CA GLU A 754 20.77 22.75 -57.04
C GLU A 754 21.40 22.14 -55.77
N THR A 755 22.66 22.50 -55.48
CA THR A 755 23.36 22.02 -54.28
C THR A 755 24.14 23.13 -53.58
N VAL A 756 23.79 23.39 -52.31
CA VAL A 756 24.31 24.51 -51.52
C VAL A 756 24.81 24.05 -50.15
N LYS A 757 25.88 24.67 -49.63
CA LYS A 757 26.39 24.38 -48.29
C LYS A 757 25.72 25.30 -47.26
N VAL A 758 25.31 24.74 -46.13
CA VAL A 758 24.77 25.49 -44.99
C VAL A 758 25.90 26.25 -44.29
N GLY A 759 25.69 27.56 -44.08
CA GLY A 759 26.61 28.45 -43.37
C GLY A 759 26.78 28.09 -41.90
N ALA A 760 27.77 28.72 -41.25
CA ALA A 760 28.03 28.55 -39.82
C ALA A 760 26.88 29.09 -38.93
N ASP A 761 26.05 29.97 -39.47
CA ASP A 761 24.83 30.50 -38.84
C ASP A 761 23.59 29.61 -39.04
N GLY A 762 23.74 28.45 -39.70
CA GLY A 762 22.65 27.51 -39.98
C GLY A 762 21.77 27.89 -41.18
N LYS A 763 22.10 28.92 -41.96
CA LYS A 763 21.32 29.34 -43.14
C LYS A 763 21.92 28.86 -44.46
N TRP A 764 21.12 28.86 -45.52
CA TRP A 764 21.56 28.67 -46.90
C TRP A 764 20.68 29.49 -47.86
N SER A 765 21.24 29.89 -49.00
CA SER A 765 20.52 30.58 -50.08
C SER A 765 21.11 30.19 -51.44
N VAL A 766 20.25 30.10 -52.45
CA VAL A 766 20.54 29.85 -53.86
C VAL A 766 19.86 30.97 -54.64
N ILE A 767 20.67 31.83 -55.27
CA ILE A 767 20.19 32.77 -56.28
C ILE A 767 20.00 32.00 -57.60
N LEU A 768 18.95 32.31 -58.34
CA LEU A 768 18.62 31.68 -59.61
C LEU A 768 19.04 32.58 -60.77
N ASP A 769 19.85 32.06 -61.68
CA ASP A 769 20.28 32.77 -62.91
C ASP A 769 19.08 33.05 -63.85
N GLU A 770 18.11 32.14 -63.87
CA GLU A 770 16.81 32.32 -64.53
C GLU A 770 15.69 32.30 -63.47
N ALA A 771 14.82 33.32 -63.49
CA ALA A 771 13.68 33.38 -62.57
C ALA A 771 12.64 32.30 -62.92
N LEU A 772 11.98 31.75 -61.90
CA LEU A 772 10.95 30.74 -62.10
C LEU A 772 9.76 31.29 -62.91
N SER A 773 9.35 30.55 -63.93
CA SER A 773 8.22 30.87 -64.81
C SER A 773 6.89 30.97 -64.06
N TYR A 774 5.89 31.59 -64.68
CA TYR A 774 4.54 31.61 -64.13
C TYR A 774 3.96 30.20 -64.07
N GLY A 775 3.35 29.84 -62.94
CA GLY A 775 2.81 28.49 -62.74
C GLY A 775 2.89 28.00 -61.29
N SER A 776 2.54 26.73 -61.10
CA SER A 776 2.61 26.03 -59.82
C SER A 776 3.92 25.24 -59.73
N HIS A 777 4.74 25.58 -58.74
CA HIS A 777 6.07 25.00 -58.53
C HIS A 777 6.14 24.17 -57.26
N SER A 778 7.09 23.24 -57.20
CA SER A 778 7.47 22.63 -55.91
C SER A 778 8.95 22.28 -55.86
N ILE A 779 9.55 22.50 -54.70
CA ILE A 779 10.96 22.23 -54.40
C ILE A 779 11.02 21.28 -53.21
N THR A 780 11.81 20.24 -53.34
CA THR A 780 12.13 19.27 -52.29
C THR A 780 13.56 19.53 -51.85
N ALA A 781 13.81 19.62 -50.55
CA ALA A 781 15.15 19.78 -49.99
C ALA A 781 15.50 18.61 -49.07
N VAL A 782 16.72 18.12 -49.22
CA VAL A 782 17.35 17.07 -48.40
C VAL A 782 18.72 17.60 -47.98
N GLN A 783 19.21 17.30 -46.77
CA GLN A 783 20.59 17.63 -46.39
C GLN A 783 21.41 16.40 -46.02
N THR A 784 22.71 16.47 -46.29
CA THR A 784 23.68 15.40 -46.04
C THR A 784 24.84 15.96 -45.22
N SER A 785 25.26 15.21 -44.19
CA SER A 785 26.35 15.56 -43.27
C SER A 785 27.20 14.32 -43.01
N GLY A 786 28.43 14.30 -43.53
CA GLY A 786 29.19 13.06 -43.69
C GLY A 786 28.44 12.10 -44.62
N GLU A 787 28.33 10.84 -44.23
CA GLU A 787 27.57 9.82 -44.98
C GLU A 787 26.06 9.84 -44.65
N THR A 788 25.66 10.53 -43.57
CA THR A 788 24.24 10.57 -43.14
C THR A 788 23.45 11.56 -43.98
N THR A 789 22.30 11.12 -44.49
CA THR A 789 21.34 11.95 -45.24
C THR A 789 20.02 12.06 -44.47
N SER A 790 19.42 13.24 -44.47
CA SER A 790 18.16 13.54 -43.75
C SER A 790 16.93 12.97 -44.45
N THR A 791 15.78 13.04 -43.77
CA THR A 791 14.48 13.06 -44.47
C THR A 791 14.35 14.31 -45.34
N SER A 792 13.48 14.26 -46.34
CA SER A 792 13.15 15.42 -47.18
C SER A 792 12.12 16.34 -46.54
N VAL A 793 12.23 17.64 -46.83
CA VAL A 793 11.13 18.60 -46.74
C VAL A 793 10.65 18.93 -48.16
N LYS A 794 9.37 19.28 -48.34
CA LYS A 794 8.84 19.75 -49.62
C LYS A 794 7.99 21.01 -49.43
N THR A 795 8.27 22.01 -50.25
CA THR A 795 7.52 23.26 -50.37
C THR A 795 6.86 23.31 -51.75
N ALA A 796 5.58 23.66 -51.81
CA ALA A 796 4.87 24.02 -53.03
C ALA A 796 4.44 25.49 -52.98
N PHE A 797 4.45 26.18 -54.11
CA PHE A 797 4.10 27.61 -54.22
C PHE A 797 3.62 27.91 -55.65
N LYS A 798 3.00 29.07 -55.85
CA LYS A 798 2.61 29.56 -57.18
C LYS A 798 3.37 30.85 -57.50
N VAL A 799 3.77 31.03 -58.75
CA VAL A 799 4.25 32.31 -59.30
C VAL A 799 3.19 32.82 -60.29
N ILE A 800 2.78 34.08 -60.17
CA ILE A 800 1.79 34.73 -61.04
C ILE A 800 2.33 36.04 -61.62
N PRO A 801 1.85 36.49 -62.80
CA PRO A 801 2.16 37.82 -63.29
C PRO A 801 1.62 38.90 -62.33
N ALA A 802 2.27 40.07 -62.36
CA ALA A 802 1.71 41.28 -61.76
C ALA A 802 0.32 41.58 -62.33
N ALA A 803 -0.50 42.33 -61.60
CA ALA A 803 -1.71 42.91 -62.19
C ALA A 803 -1.31 43.84 -63.36
N PRO A 804 -2.15 43.99 -64.40
CA PRO A 804 -2.01 45.12 -65.30
C PRO A 804 -2.33 46.42 -64.54
N SER A 805 -2.05 47.56 -65.15
CA SER A 805 -2.60 48.86 -64.74
C SER A 805 -3.66 49.28 -65.75
N ILE A 806 -4.61 50.12 -65.30
CA ILE A 806 -5.52 50.90 -66.15
C ILE A 806 -5.04 52.34 -66.03
N ASP A 807 -4.90 53.03 -67.15
CA ASP A 807 -4.32 54.39 -67.30
C ASP A 807 -5.36 55.40 -67.82
N SER A 808 -6.30 54.93 -68.65
CA SER A 808 -7.46 55.71 -69.08
C SER A 808 -8.68 54.79 -69.23
N PRO A 809 -9.86 55.16 -68.71
CA PRO A 809 -10.13 56.34 -67.89
C PRO A 809 -9.43 56.30 -66.53
N GLU A 810 -9.26 57.47 -65.92
CA GLU A 810 -8.74 57.61 -64.54
C GLU A 810 -9.78 57.09 -63.52
N ASP A 811 -9.33 56.65 -62.35
CA ASP A 811 -10.23 56.16 -61.29
C ASP A 811 -11.04 57.32 -60.68
N GLY A 812 -12.36 57.19 -60.71
CA GLY A 812 -13.32 58.24 -60.37
C GLY A 812 -13.59 59.27 -61.48
N GLN A 813 -13.17 59.02 -62.74
CA GLN A 813 -13.34 60.00 -63.82
C GLN A 813 -14.83 60.19 -64.21
N GLU A 814 -15.28 61.45 -64.22
CA GLU A 814 -16.61 61.83 -64.73
C GLU A 814 -16.57 62.19 -66.22
N PHE A 815 -17.54 61.67 -66.98
CA PHE A 815 -17.76 61.96 -68.39
C PHE A 815 -19.15 62.58 -68.59
N ALA A 816 -19.26 63.57 -69.48
CA ALA A 816 -20.56 64.10 -69.89
C ALA A 816 -21.36 63.07 -70.71
N PHE A 817 -22.69 63.22 -70.73
CA PHE A 817 -23.66 62.33 -71.39
C PHE A 817 -23.25 61.84 -72.79
N ASP A 818 -22.75 62.73 -73.65
CA ASP A 818 -22.34 62.43 -75.02
C ASP A 818 -20.79 62.36 -75.19
N LYS A 819 -20.07 62.03 -74.10
CA LYS A 819 -18.60 62.00 -74.00
C LYS A 819 -18.02 60.73 -73.35
N ALA A 820 -18.80 59.66 -73.21
CA ALA A 820 -18.33 58.37 -72.70
C ALA A 820 -16.97 57.92 -73.29
N PRO A 821 -16.10 57.26 -72.50
CA PRO A 821 -14.77 56.86 -72.95
C PRO A 821 -14.88 55.89 -74.13
N LYS A 822 -14.14 56.17 -75.21
CA LYS A 822 -14.17 55.34 -76.45
C LYS A 822 -13.24 54.13 -76.39
N THR A 823 -12.29 54.16 -75.45
CA THR A 823 -11.23 53.18 -75.27
C THR A 823 -10.92 53.07 -73.79
N ILE A 824 -10.62 51.86 -73.33
CA ILE A 824 -9.92 51.63 -72.06
C ILE A 824 -8.49 51.26 -72.42
N SER A 825 -7.50 51.89 -71.80
CA SER A 825 -6.07 51.64 -72.03
C SER A 825 -5.29 51.56 -70.73
N GLY A 826 -4.11 50.95 -70.79
CA GLY A 826 -3.23 50.80 -69.63
C GLY A 826 -1.92 50.09 -69.97
N PHE A 827 -1.15 49.76 -68.94
CA PHE A 827 0.13 49.04 -69.10
C PHE A 827 0.06 47.61 -68.56
N GLY A 828 0.94 46.74 -69.08
CA GLY A 828 1.00 45.33 -68.69
C GLY A 828 2.33 44.67 -69.06
N ILE A 829 2.38 43.33 -68.97
CA ILE A 829 3.54 42.53 -69.37
C ILE A 829 3.44 42.23 -70.87
N ASN A 830 4.48 42.58 -71.63
CA ASN A 830 4.53 42.33 -73.08
C ASN A 830 4.17 40.88 -73.45
N GLY A 831 3.29 40.72 -74.45
CA GLY A 831 2.78 39.41 -74.88
C GLY A 831 1.66 38.82 -74.03
N ALA A 832 1.36 39.37 -72.84
CA ALA A 832 0.20 38.96 -72.06
C ALA A 832 -1.11 39.37 -72.76
N THR A 833 -2.17 38.59 -72.53
CA THR A 833 -3.55 38.99 -72.89
C THR A 833 -4.24 39.60 -71.69
N VAL A 834 -4.61 40.87 -71.78
CA VAL A 834 -5.46 41.55 -70.79
C VAL A 834 -6.91 41.26 -71.12
N LYS A 835 -7.62 40.60 -70.21
CA LYS A 835 -9.08 40.55 -70.14
C LYS A 835 -9.56 41.81 -69.42
N VAL A 836 -10.46 42.57 -70.03
CA VAL A 836 -11.05 43.80 -69.51
C VAL A 836 -12.56 43.62 -69.44
N THR A 837 -13.10 43.57 -68.23
CA THR A 837 -14.54 43.43 -67.98
C THR A 837 -15.14 44.80 -67.68
N ILE A 838 -16.23 45.17 -68.36
CA ILE A 838 -17.01 46.39 -68.14
C ILE A 838 -18.50 46.00 -68.10
N GLY A 839 -19.13 46.11 -66.93
CA GLY A 839 -20.43 45.47 -66.68
C GLY A 839 -20.36 43.96 -66.98
N ASP A 840 -21.32 43.44 -67.75
CA ASP A 840 -21.33 42.05 -68.21
C ASP A 840 -20.43 41.76 -69.44
N THR A 841 -19.76 42.78 -70.00
CA THR A 841 -18.97 42.63 -71.24
C THR A 841 -17.51 42.31 -70.93
N GLU A 842 -17.01 41.13 -71.33
CA GLU A 842 -15.57 40.84 -71.39
C GLU A 842 -14.99 41.23 -72.75
N LEU A 843 -13.92 42.03 -72.73
CA LEU A 843 -13.10 42.43 -73.87
C LEU A 843 -11.68 41.88 -73.70
N THR A 844 -10.91 41.76 -74.78
CA THR A 844 -9.50 41.35 -74.71
C THR A 844 -8.58 42.22 -75.57
N ALA A 845 -7.36 42.44 -75.07
CA ALA A 845 -6.24 43.05 -75.80
C ALA A 845 -4.93 42.32 -75.48
N THR A 846 -4.01 42.26 -76.44
CA THR A 846 -2.63 41.82 -76.18
C THR A 846 -1.76 43.03 -75.84
N VAL A 847 -0.89 42.91 -74.84
CA VAL A 847 0.09 43.95 -74.50
C VAL A 847 1.21 43.99 -75.53
N ALA A 848 1.47 45.16 -76.11
CA ALA A 848 2.59 45.43 -77.01
C ALA A 848 3.31 46.71 -76.58
N ASP A 849 4.65 46.71 -76.64
CA ASP A 849 5.52 47.81 -76.22
C ASP A 849 5.20 48.39 -74.82
N GLY A 850 4.71 47.54 -73.92
CA GLY A 850 4.32 47.82 -72.54
C GLY A 850 2.85 48.19 -72.35
N ALA A 851 2.12 48.55 -73.41
CA ALA A 851 0.78 49.10 -73.36
C ALA A 851 -0.29 48.17 -73.95
N TRP A 852 -1.55 48.37 -73.56
CA TRP A 852 -2.72 47.69 -74.12
C TRP A 852 -3.88 48.68 -74.29
N THR A 853 -4.84 48.34 -75.17
CA THR A 853 -6.05 49.13 -75.40
C THR A 853 -7.18 48.24 -75.90
N VAL A 854 -8.37 48.38 -75.32
CA VAL A 854 -9.63 47.84 -75.86
C VAL A 854 -10.55 49.00 -76.28
N MET A 855 -11.37 48.80 -77.32
CA MET A 855 -12.47 49.72 -77.60
C MET A 855 -13.58 49.49 -76.58
N ALA A 856 -14.07 50.55 -75.95
CA ALA A 856 -15.20 50.46 -75.03
C ALA A 856 -16.51 50.14 -75.81
N PRO A 857 -17.53 49.55 -75.14
CA PRO A 857 -18.86 49.42 -75.73
C PRO A 857 -19.39 50.78 -76.20
N LYS A 858 -20.07 50.82 -77.34
CA LYS A 858 -20.58 52.08 -77.91
C LYS A 858 -21.77 52.64 -77.13
N ASP A 859 -22.49 51.76 -76.47
CA ASP A 859 -23.80 52.01 -75.87
C ASP A 859 -23.71 51.88 -74.34
N LEU A 860 -22.68 52.50 -73.74
CA LEU A 860 -22.54 52.60 -72.28
C LEU A 860 -23.63 53.53 -71.72
N GLU A 861 -24.48 52.99 -70.85
CA GLU A 861 -25.59 53.73 -70.23
C GLU A 861 -25.09 54.81 -69.23
N THR A 862 -25.97 55.75 -68.86
CA THR A 862 -25.65 56.77 -67.85
C THR A 862 -25.62 56.18 -66.44
N GLY A 863 -24.60 56.51 -65.66
CA GLY A 863 -24.37 55.98 -64.31
C GLY A 863 -22.92 55.58 -64.09
N ASP A 864 -22.69 54.83 -63.01
CA ASP A 864 -21.36 54.37 -62.59
C ASP A 864 -20.97 53.04 -63.27
N HIS A 865 -19.76 52.98 -63.80
CA HIS A 865 -19.20 51.83 -64.52
C HIS A 865 -17.92 51.34 -63.85
N LYS A 866 -17.92 50.07 -63.43
CA LYS A 866 -16.71 49.39 -62.97
C LYS A 866 -15.99 48.72 -64.13
N VAL A 867 -14.73 49.09 -64.32
CA VAL A 867 -13.77 48.40 -65.19
C VAL A 867 -12.94 47.46 -64.34
N THR A 868 -12.72 46.23 -64.77
CA THR A 868 -11.79 45.28 -64.12
C THR A 868 -10.86 44.66 -65.15
N ALA A 869 -9.55 44.75 -64.94
CA ALA A 869 -8.53 44.19 -65.83
C ALA A 869 -7.73 43.07 -65.15
N VAL A 870 -7.57 41.95 -65.84
CA VAL A 870 -6.74 40.79 -65.45
C VAL A 870 -5.85 40.45 -66.63
N GLN A 871 -4.53 40.35 -66.43
CA GLN A 871 -3.64 39.88 -67.48
C GLN A 871 -3.29 38.41 -67.32
N VAL A 872 -3.22 37.71 -68.45
CA VAL A 872 -2.92 36.28 -68.55
C VAL A 872 -1.71 36.09 -69.45
N ILE A 873 -0.70 35.41 -68.95
CA ILE A 873 0.49 34.98 -69.69
C ILE A 873 0.83 33.56 -69.26
N ASP A 874 1.25 32.71 -70.20
CA ASP A 874 1.52 31.28 -69.97
C ASP A 874 0.34 30.53 -69.30
N GLU A 875 -0.89 30.87 -69.69
CA GLU A 875 -2.17 30.41 -69.08
C GLU A 875 -2.39 30.82 -67.61
N VAL A 876 -1.50 31.62 -67.01
CA VAL A 876 -1.57 32.05 -65.62
C VAL A 876 -2.12 33.48 -65.51
N SER A 877 -3.28 33.62 -64.88
CA SER A 877 -3.87 34.93 -64.54
C SER A 877 -3.14 35.64 -63.40
N SER A 878 -3.07 36.97 -63.52
CA SER A 878 -2.70 37.90 -62.45
C SER A 878 -3.79 38.02 -61.38
N ALA A 879 -3.51 38.79 -60.33
CA ALA A 879 -4.58 39.43 -59.57
C ALA A 879 -5.33 40.46 -60.46
N PRO A 880 -6.63 40.72 -60.24
CA PRO A 880 -7.34 41.81 -60.91
C PRO A 880 -6.87 43.18 -60.40
N VAL A 881 -6.93 44.17 -61.28
CA VAL A 881 -7.07 45.60 -60.92
C VAL A 881 -8.47 46.06 -61.33
N SER A 882 -9.03 47.04 -60.64
CA SER A 882 -10.29 47.68 -61.02
C SER A 882 -10.21 49.18 -60.84
N ILE A 883 -10.94 49.93 -61.67
CA ILE A 883 -11.23 51.35 -61.52
C ILE A 883 -12.73 51.58 -61.76
N ASP A 884 -13.26 52.70 -61.28
CA ASP A 884 -14.63 53.16 -61.53
C ASP A 884 -14.63 54.47 -62.35
N PHE A 885 -15.64 54.66 -63.20
CA PHE A 885 -15.88 55.94 -63.89
C PHE A 885 -17.39 56.18 -64.05
N THR A 886 -17.82 57.44 -64.19
CA THR A 886 -19.25 57.80 -64.22
C THR A 886 -19.62 58.55 -65.51
N ILE A 887 -20.75 58.20 -66.13
CA ILE A 887 -21.34 58.93 -67.26
C ILE A 887 -22.56 59.71 -66.78
N ALA A 888 -22.49 61.04 -66.86
CA ALA A 888 -23.55 61.95 -66.43
C ALA A 888 -24.84 61.84 -67.26
N ALA A 889 -25.98 62.17 -66.65
CA ALA A 889 -27.29 62.19 -67.31
C ALA A 889 -27.44 63.31 -68.36
N GLU A 890 -28.44 63.18 -69.24
CA GLU A 890 -28.67 64.10 -70.36
C GLU A 890 -28.88 65.57 -69.90
N PRO A 891 -28.15 66.54 -70.48
CA PRO A 891 -28.32 67.96 -70.14
C PRO A 891 -29.67 68.48 -70.64
N LYS A 892 -30.63 68.55 -69.72
CA LYS A 892 -31.99 69.07 -69.95
C LYS A 892 -31.94 70.51 -70.51
N PRO A 893 -32.59 70.81 -71.65
CA PRO A 893 -32.50 72.12 -72.30
C PRO A 893 -33.14 73.24 -71.47
N GLU A 894 -32.48 74.40 -71.43
CA GLU A 894 -32.97 75.60 -70.72
C GLU A 894 -34.15 76.28 -71.45
N PRO A 895 -35.09 76.93 -70.71
CA PRO A 895 -36.22 77.64 -71.32
C PRO A 895 -35.83 79.00 -71.93
N THR A 896 -36.43 79.33 -73.08
CA THR A 896 -36.20 80.60 -73.78
C THR A 896 -37.17 81.70 -73.33
N GLU A 897 -36.68 82.79 -72.71
CA GLU A 897 -37.44 84.04 -72.53
C GLU A 897 -36.64 85.31 -72.91
N LYS A 898 -37.38 86.38 -73.25
CA LYS A 898 -36.87 87.63 -73.87
C LYS A 898 -37.98 88.69 -73.95
N PRO A 899 -37.73 90.00 -73.75
CA PRO A 899 -36.83 90.69 -72.81
C PRO A 899 -37.57 91.80 -72.00
N THR A 900 -36.95 92.34 -70.94
CA THR A 900 -37.36 93.64 -70.34
C THR A 900 -36.13 94.48 -69.97
N ALA A 901 -36.27 95.81 -69.85
CA ALA A 901 -35.18 96.77 -70.02
C ALA A 901 -34.58 97.41 -68.74
N SER A 902 -33.37 97.96 -68.92
CA SER A 902 -32.64 98.95 -68.09
C SER A 902 -33.42 100.29 -67.94
N PRO A 903 -33.01 101.34 -67.15
CA PRO A 903 -31.63 101.63 -66.65
C PRO A 903 -31.41 102.34 -65.27
N LYS A 904 -30.13 102.38 -64.82
CA LYS A 904 -29.45 103.45 -64.00
C LYS A 904 -29.91 103.71 -62.53
N PRO A 905 -29.21 104.56 -61.71
CA PRO A 905 -27.75 104.78 -61.52
C PRO A 905 -27.27 105.01 -60.03
N SER A 906 -25.94 105.11 -59.80
CA SER A 906 -25.26 105.89 -58.71
C SER A 906 -25.38 105.45 -57.23
N GLN A 907 -24.45 105.74 -56.29
CA GLN A 907 -23.00 106.11 -56.32
C GLN A 907 -22.35 106.08 -54.90
N ALA A 908 -21.05 105.69 -54.82
CA ALA A 908 -20.02 106.11 -53.82
C ALA A 908 -20.24 105.79 -52.29
N PRO A 909 -19.25 105.99 -51.38
CA PRO A 909 -17.83 106.42 -51.52
C PRO A 909 -16.77 105.54 -50.77
N SER A 910 -15.47 105.89 -50.90
CA SER A 910 -14.33 105.73 -49.93
C SER A 910 -13.94 104.33 -49.37
N ASP A 911 -12.68 104.02 -49.02
CA ASP A 911 -11.39 104.75 -49.15
C ASP A 911 -10.15 103.80 -49.18
N SER A 912 -8.94 104.39 -49.29
CA SER A 912 -7.60 103.74 -49.36
C SER A 912 -6.93 103.52 -47.96
N PRO A 913 -5.63 103.11 -47.76
CA PRO A 913 -4.54 102.74 -48.69
C PRO A 913 -3.63 101.54 -48.29
N GLU A 914 -2.53 101.37 -49.05
CA GLU A 914 -1.21 100.74 -48.74
C GLU A 914 -0.50 101.33 -47.46
N PRO A 915 0.69 100.88 -46.96
CA PRO A 915 1.85 100.32 -47.69
C PRO A 915 2.71 99.22 -47.01
N SER A 916 3.81 98.83 -47.69
CA SER A 916 4.92 97.97 -47.24
C SER A 916 5.81 98.53 -46.10
N LYS A 917 6.36 97.65 -45.23
CA LYS A 917 7.79 97.63 -44.84
C LYS A 917 8.24 96.45 -43.94
N ALA A 918 9.48 96.00 -44.14
CA ALA A 918 10.35 95.32 -43.15
C ALA A 918 11.14 96.41 -42.33
N PRO A 919 11.93 96.15 -41.25
CA PRO A 919 12.92 95.06 -41.15
C PRO A 919 13.34 94.62 -39.70
N VAL A 920 14.53 93.99 -39.59
CA VAL A 920 15.52 94.03 -38.46
C VAL A 920 15.30 93.13 -37.23
N GLU A 921 16.20 92.13 -37.14
CA GLU A 921 16.70 91.40 -35.96
C GLU A 921 17.72 92.29 -35.18
N PRO A 922 17.97 92.10 -33.86
CA PRO A 922 19.31 91.61 -33.48
C PRO A 922 19.43 90.89 -32.11
N GLN A 923 20.62 90.28 -31.89
CA GLN A 923 21.21 89.75 -30.63
C GLN A 923 20.58 88.47 -30.04
N GLY A 924 21.29 87.35 -29.90
CA GLY A 924 22.64 87.00 -30.37
C GLY A 924 23.75 87.08 -29.32
N ASN A 925 24.69 86.13 -29.41
CA ASN A 925 25.90 85.90 -28.61
C ASN A 925 25.75 85.41 -27.16
N ASN A 926 26.70 84.66 -26.58
CA ASN A 926 27.54 83.54 -27.09
C ASN A 926 28.46 83.05 -25.95
N ASN A 927 29.29 82.03 -26.24
CA ASN A 927 30.41 81.51 -25.45
C ASN A 927 30.01 80.65 -24.23
N ASN A 928 30.70 79.57 -23.87
CA ASN A 928 31.86 78.82 -24.43
C ASN A 928 31.88 77.45 -23.68
N ASP A 929 32.62 76.39 -24.02
CA ASP A 929 33.68 76.05 -24.99
C ASP A 929 33.62 74.53 -25.28
N ASP A 930 34.30 74.05 -26.34
CA ASP A 930 34.91 72.71 -26.60
C ASP A 930 34.14 71.39 -26.25
N ASP A 931 34.26 70.24 -26.92
CA ASP A 931 34.73 69.73 -28.24
C ASP A 931 34.16 68.27 -28.30
N ASP A 932 34.06 67.52 -29.40
CA ASP A 932 34.77 67.52 -30.68
C ASP A 932 33.91 66.85 -31.78
N ASP A 933 34.30 67.06 -33.05
CA ASP A 933 33.95 66.32 -34.28
C ASP A 933 32.48 66.10 -34.78
N ALA A 934 32.36 66.20 -36.12
CA ALA A 934 31.15 66.05 -36.95
C ALA A 934 31.38 64.90 -37.99
N PRO A 935 30.77 64.78 -39.20
CA PRO A 935 29.74 65.61 -39.87
C PRO A 935 28.68 64.85 -40.74
N LEU A 936 27.91 65.66 -41.51
CA LEU A 936 27.15 65.33 -42.73
C LEU A 936 25.83 64.53 -42.61
N ALA A 937 25.04 64.59 -43.69
CA ALA A 937 23.67 64.11 -43.79
C ALA A 937 23.38 63.46 -45.17
N ASN A 938 22.41 62.53 -45.21
CA ASN A 938 21.66 62.03 -46.38
C ASN A 938 22.52 61.38 -47.50
N THR A 939 22.43 60.08 -47.82
CA THR A 939 21.21 59.37 -48.30
C THR A 939 21.20 57.85 -48.08
N GLY A 940 20.22 57.33 -47.30
CA GLY A 940 19.70 55.93 -47.30
C GLY A 940 20.65 54.78 -46.88
N PRO A 941 20.18 53.51 -46.80
CA PRO A 941 18.78 53.00 -46.84
C PRO A 941 18.43 51.93 -45.72
N ASN A 942 17.23 51.33 -45.84
CA ASN A 942 16.79 49.98 -45.37
C ASN A 942 16.12 49.71 -43.97
N ALA A 943 14.91 49.12 -44.08
CA ALA A 943 14.33 47.94 -43.38
C ALA A 943 13.94 47.94 -41.88
N ALA A 944 12.64 47.66 -41.58
CA ALA A 944 12.15 46.35 -41.03
C ALA A 944 10.76 46.40 -40.32
N LEU A 945 9.92 45.37 -40.55
CA LEU A 945 8.84 44.79 -39.70
C LEU A 945 7.70 45.67 -39.09
N PRO A 946 6.40 45.30 -39.31
CA PRO A 946 5.25 45.82 -38.56
C PRO A 946 4.56 44.79 -37.62
N PHE A 947 3.80 45.29 -36.64
CA PHE A 947 2.79 44.55 -35.86
C PHE A 947 1.38 45.14 -36.09
N ILE A 948 0.32 44.35 -35.86
CA ILE A 948 -1.09 44.70 -36.17
C ILE A 948 -1.87 45.00 -34.87
N ALA A 949 -2.90 45.87 -34.95
CA ALA A 949 -3.81 46.16 -33.83
C ALA A 949 -5.31 46.17 -34.20
N THR A 950 -6.12 45.51 -33.36
CA THR A 950 -7.55 45.75 -33.03
C THR A 950 -8.67 45.66 -34.09
N GLY A 951 -9.76 44.91 -33.79
CA GLY A 951 -10.99 44.93 -34.61
C GLY A 951 -12.20 44.00 -34.26
N GLY A 952 -12.65 43.89 -33.00
CA GLY A 952 -13.99 43.36 -32.62
C GLY A 952 -14.23 41.81 -32.63
N VAL A 953 -15.40 41.27 -32.22
CA VAL A 953 -16.40 41.67 -31.19
C VAL A 953 -17.44 40.53 -30.92
N LEU A 954 -17.85 40.30 -29.64
CA LEU A 954 -18.97 39.46 -29.14
C LEU A 954 -18.99 37.94 -29.53
N LEU A 955 -19.48 36.95 -28.75
CA LEU A 955 -20.22 36.85 -27.46
C LEU A 955 -19.37 35.97 -26.46
N VAL A 956 -19.80 35.27 -25.38
CA VAL A 956 -21.10 35.04 -24.69
C VAL A 956 -20.90 34.71 -23.18
N ALA A 957 -22.03 34.69 -22.44
CA ALA A 957 -22.35 34.22 -21.08
C ALA A 957 -21.37 33.42 -20.16
N GLY A 958 -21.49 33.70 -18.86
CA GLY A 958 -21.22 32.79 -17.72
C GLY A 958 -19.91 33.04 -16.96
N GLY A 959 -19.88 33.37 -15.66
CA GLY A 959 -20.96 33.71 -14.73
C GLY A 959 -20.41 33.79 -13.30
N ALA A 960 -20.46 34.96 -12.63
CA ALA A 960 -19.75 35.19 -11.37
C ALA A 960 -20.56 35.97 -10.33
N PHE A 961 -20.55 35.46 -9.09
CA PHE A 961 -21.18 35.99 -7.88
C PHE A 961 -20.43 35.35 -6.69
N LEU A 962 -20.06 36.00 -5.58
CA LEU A 962 -20.15 37.41 -5.19
C LEU A 962 -19.09 37.64 -4.09
N LEU A 963 -18.41 38.79 -4.02
CA LEU A 963 -17.70 39.21 -2.80
C LEU A 963 -17.82 40.71 -2.54
N PHE A 964 -18.68 41.07 -1.58
CA PHE A 964 -18.82 42.43 -1.09
C PHE A 964 -17.80 42.71 0.03
N ARG A 965 -16.89 43.67 -0.17
CA ARG A 965 -16.16 44.29 0.95
C ARG A 965 -17.15 45.08 1.82
N ARG A 966 -17.09 44.91 3.15
CA ARG A 966 -17.70 45.84 4.11
C ARG A 966 -16.60 46.64 4.82
N LYS A 967 -16.87 47.93 5.06
CA LYS A 967 -15.89 48.95 5.51
C LYS A 967 -16.45 49.68 6.74
N ASN A 968 -15.70 49.69 7.83
CA ASN A 968 -15.80 50.61 8.98
C ASN A 968 -14.39 50.63 9.63
N ILE A 969 -13.65 51.71 9.89
CA ILE A 969 -13.89 53.13 10.26
C ILE A 969 -13.89 53.36 11.79
N LYS A 970 -12.94 54.22 12.24
CA LYS A 970 -12.61 54.65 13.63
C LYS A 970 -12.01 53.54 14.52
N GLY A 971 -10.98 53.75 15.35
CA GLY A 971 -9.99 54.85 15.40
C GLY A 971 -10.04 55.73 16.66
N HIS A 972 -9.23 55.40 17.69
CA HIS A 972 -8.84 56.33 18.75
C HIS A 972 -7.58 55.89 19.52
N HIS A 973 -7.14 56.74 20.45
CA HIS A 973 -6.02 56.60 21.40
C HIS A 973 -6.10 55.32 22.28
N GLY A 974 -5.04 54.87 22.96
CA GLY A 974 -3.68 55.40 23.11
C GLY A 974 -3.24 55.44 24.58
N ALA A 975 -2.36 54.52 24.97
CA ALA A 975 -1.63 54.42 26.24
C ALA A 975 -0.43 53.47 26.02
#